data_AF-A0A7C6GIV3-F1
#
_entry.id   AF-A0A7C6GIV3-F1
#
_cell.length_a   1.000
_cell.length_b   1.000
_cell.length_c   1.000
_cell.angle_alpha   90.00
_cell.angle_beta   90.00
_cell.angle_gamma   90.00
#
_symmetry.space_group_name_H-M   'P 1'
#
loop_
_entity.id
_entity.type
_entity.pdbx_description
1 polymer ?
#
loop_
_entity_poly.entity_id
_entity_poly.type
_entity_poly.pdbx_seq_one_letter_code
_entity_poly.pdbx_strand_id
1 'polypeptide(L)'
;MKSRSLLLRIILITLFVLSLYTIPAVGTEGDFSVAEEPGVPSPQPEQIVKAGPALWYGRSWRDGFLVSFDGGTTWEARNEGLPRKIFAGEGQVRTITAIGVDPVSPQRVAVTTSKEIYLSEDSGATWRRIPFNNGSVLTAVALSPVNKEQLMVGTSFNGIHETTNSGRNWSKLSGNLSFLRQYSYEEEIAALVYHPENPDKLLLACGFGNGIYLYNKALNIWEELETSQNSRKLVKNLFFHPAPGGSEDSPEQQEWWLRITYENEREEYSWPDLALQASVAEPPPPTVDPAKEERLARAADQYGIYVRSDFASGKKLDNHIQLIKKNGLNAMVVDFKDDMGYITYDTQIDFARQIGAVRKRFDINELIKKAKANGIYLIGRLVVFKDSRLYQYDHYKYAIWDRNGEGPWRYMVAQATDGETTYVQREHWVDPYATDVWAYNLEIAAELEALGVDEIQFDYIRFPTDGPISRCRYRYKPVGATEADALEGFLAQARTRLQIPISTDLYGFHCWYQMEGLTGQNIRLFARYVDVICPMYYPSHFPASFYPGDYLERAEYIYREGSFRAHVLTEGESIIRPYVQAFLIGRELRMTAPVYTEYLLKQVTGALASPAAGFTLWNNSNNYYMVKNSLTEYLPRPPRETPPVTPPPLVEATTESGR
;
A
#
# COMPACT_ATOMS: atom_id res chain seq x y z
N MET A 1 16.44 -41.38 -51.04
CA MET A 1 15.56 -41.15 -49.86
C MET A 1 16.24 -41.70 -48.60
N LYS A 2 15.66 -41.52 -47.40
CA LYS A 2 16.35 -41.58 -46.10
C LYS A 2 16.71 -43.02 -45.62
N SER A 3 17.53 -43.14 -44.57
CA SER A 3 18.24 -44.40 -44.21
C SER A 3 18.34 -44.69 -42.70
N ARG A 4 18.43 -45.99 -42.34
CA ARG A 4 19.01 -46.61 -41.11
C ARG A 4 18.28 -46.28 -39.76
N SER A 5 17.89 -47.23 -38.88
CA SER A 5 18.56 -48.41 -38.22
C SER A 5 19.59 -48.00 -37.16
N LEU A 6 19.79 -48.65 -36.00
CA LEU A 6 19.44 -50.00 -35.47
C LEU A 6 19.53 -49.96 -33.91
N LEU A 7 18.50 -50.26 -33.11
CA LEU A 7 18.09 -51.56 -32.49
C LEU A 7 19.13 -52.29 -31.60
N LEU A 8 18.88 -52.39 -30.28
CA LEU A 8 19.15 -53.60 -29.47
C LEU A 8 18.28 -53.68 -28.18
N ARG A 9 18.65 -54.52 -27.18
CA ARG A 9 17.69 -55.16 -26.24
C ARG A 9 18.29 -55.66 -24.90
N ILE A 10 17.47 -55.56 -23.83
CA ILE A 10 17.15 -56.55 -22.76
C ILE A 10 18.30 -57.20 -21.94
N ILE A 11 18.24 -57.10 -20.58
CA ILE A 11 18.33 -58.22 -19.59
C ILE A 11 18.04 -57.75 -18.12
N LEU A 12 17.67 -58.69 -17.23
CA LEU A 12 17.29 -58.56 -15.80
C LEU A 12 18.44 -58.21 -14.83
N ILE A 13 18.10 -57.72 -13.60
CA ILE A 13 18.36 -58.38 -12.27
C ILE A 13 17.75 -57.55 -11.09
N THR A 14 17.71 -58.09 -9.86
CA THR A 14 16.88 -57.65 -8.69
C THR A 14 17.64 -57.79 -7.34
N LEU A 15 16.98 -57.49 -6.19
CA LEU A 15 17.34 -57.72 -4.76
C LEU A 15 18.09 -56.55 -4.07
N PHE A 16 18.03 -56.28 -2.75
CA PHE A 16 17.31 -56.81 -1.56
C PHE A 16 17.39 -55.73 -0.42
N VAL A 17 16.73 -55.73 0.77
CA VAL A 17 15.71 -56.61 1.40
C VAL A 17 14.41 -55.75 1.61
N LEU A 18 13.57 -55.67 2.67
CA LEU A 18 13.35 -56.28 4.01
C LEU A 18 11.84 -56.67 4.08
N SER A 19 11.45 -57.92 4.35
CA SER A 19 11.26 -58.63 5.63
C SER A 19 9.93 -58.36 6.37
N LEU A 20 9.07 -59.38 6.44
CA LEU A 20 7.74 -59.34 7.08
C LEU A 20 7.80 -59.12 8.60
N TYR A 21 6.73 -58.51 9.16
CA TYR A 21 6.08 -59.02 10.37
C TYR A 21 4.57 -58.79 10.30
N THR A 22 3.78 -59.84 10.56
CA THR A 22 2.33 -59.75 10.79
C THR A 22 2.05 -59.78 12.29
N ILE A 23 1.37 -58.77 12.82
CA ILE A 23 0.88 -58.68 14.19
C ILE A 23 -0.60 -58.28 14.13
N PRO A 24 -1.51 -58.86 14.93
CA PRO A 24 -2.94 -58.90 14.61
C PRO A 24 -3.73 -57.71 15.15
N ALA A 25 -4.96 -57.56 14.64
CA ALA A 25 -5.98 -56.73 15.27
C ALA A 25 -6.65 -57.46 16.45
N VAL A 26 -6.34 -57.04 17.67
CA VAL A 26 -7.19 -57.06 18.88
C VAL A 26 -6.77 -55.82 19.68
N GLY A 27 -7.73 -55.04 20.16
CA GLY A 27 -7.46 -53.73 20.77
C GLY A 27 -7.47 -53.70 22.30
N THR A 28 -7.07 -52.55 22.83
CA THR A 28 -7.33 -52.09 24.20
C THR A 28 -7.67 -50.60 24.15
N GLU A 29 -8.47 -50.13 25.10
CA GLU A 29 -8.79 -48.70 25.26
C GLU A 29 -7.52 -47.89 25.59
N GLY A 30 -7.48 -46.64 25.14
CA GLY A 30 -6.38 -45.71 25.43
C GLY A 30 -6.55 -44.39 24.68
N ASP A 31 -6.69 -43.30 25.42
CA ASP A 31 -6.79 -41.95 24.85
C ASP A 31 -5.53 -41.58 24.09
N PHE A 32 -5.63 -41.51 22.76
CA PHE A 32 -4.71 -40.77 21.93
C PHE A 32 -5.30 -39.40 21.62
N SER A 33 -5.18 -38.50 22.59
CA SER A 33 -5.30 -37.06 22.33
C SER A 33 -4.27 -36.69 21.26
N VAL A 34 -4.74 -36.39 20.05
CA VAL A 34 -3.90 -35.85 18.99
C VAL A 34 -3.37 -34.51 19.50
N ALA A 35 -2.05 -34.41 19.68
CA ALA A 35 -1.44 -33.13 20.04
C ALA A 35 -1.68 -32.14 18.90
N GLU A 36 -2.26 -31.00 19.23
CA GLU A 36 -2.53 -29.93 18.26
C GLU A 36 -1.22 -29.47 17.60
N GLU A 37 -1.27 -29.15 16.31
CA GLU A 37 -0.15 -28.48 15.65
C GLU A 37 0.10 -27.12 16.34
N PRO A 38 1.36 -26.61 16.39
CA PRO A 38 1.68 -25.34 17.03
C PRO A 38 0.74 -24.22 16.56
N GLY A 39 -0.11 -23.75 17.48
CA GLY A 39 -1.40 -23.17 17.12
C GLY A 39 -1.33 -22.02 16.13
N VAL A 40 -2.05 -22.15 15.02
CA VAL A 40 -2.37 -21.01 14.14
C VAL A 40 -3.08 -19.96 15.00
N PRO A 41 -2.57 -18.71 15.12
CA PRO A 41 -3.18 -17.72 15.99
C PRO A 41 -4.62 -17.44 15.56
N SER A 42 -5.57 -17.53 16.50
CA SER A 42 -7.00 -17.30 16.27
C SER A 42 -7.23 -16.05 15.44
N PRO A 43 -8.19 -16.03 14.49
CA PRO A 43 -8.39 -14.88 13.62
C PRO A 43 -8.65 -13.60 14.41
N GLN A 44 -7.93 -12.54 14.06
CA GLN A 44 -8.05 -11.21 14.67
C GLN A 44 -8.35 -10.19 13.56
N PRO A 45 -9.53 -9.54 13.56
CA PRO A 45 -9.86 -8.55 12.54
C PRO A 45 -9.20 -7.19 12.81
N GLU A 46 -8.60 -6.60 11.78
CA GLU A 46 -8.04 -5.23 11.86
C GLU A 46 -9.13 -4.13 11.82
N GLN A 47 -10.34 -4.47 11.38
CA GLN A 47 -11.51 -3.58 11.47
C GLN A 47 -12.76 -4.38 11.79
N ILE A 48 -13.52 -3.92 12.80
CA ILE A 48 -14.74 -4.55 13.32
C ILE A 48 -15.97 -3.68 13.04
N VAL A 49 -17.09 -4.32 12.68
CA VAL A 49 -18.43 -3.73 12.64
C VAL A 49 -19.30 -4.43 13.69
N LYS A 50 -19.63 -3.71 14.76
CA LYS A 50 -20.37 -4.22 15.94
C LYS A 50 -21.88 -4.15 15.66
N ALA A 51 -22.40 -5.14 14.95
CA ALA A 51 -23.77 -5.16 14.41
C ALA A 51 -24.87 -5.56 15.41
N GLY A 52 -24.50 -5.86 16.66
CA GLY A 52 -25.41 -6.16 17.76
C GLY A 52 -24.61 -6.45 19.05
N PRO A 53 -25.27 -6.91 20.13
CA PRO A 53 -24.59 -7.29 21.37
C PRO A 53 -23.70 -8.54 21.19
N ALA A 54 -24.06 -9.44 20.28
CA ALA A 54 -23.40 -10.72 20.06
C ALA A 54 -22.84 -10.89 18.64
N LEU A 55 -23.62 -10.54 17.60
CA LEU A 55 -23.24 -10.67 16.20
C LEU A 55 -22.34 -9.51 15.75
N TRP A 56 -21.04 -9.77 15.59
CA TRP A 56 -20.06 -8.82 15.07
C TRP A 56 -19.41 -9.34 13.79
N TYR A 57 -19.00 -8.43 12.90
CA TYR A 57 -18.27 -8.75 11.68
C TYR A 57 -16.88 -8.13 11.71
N GLY A 58 -15.92 -8.74 11.03
CA GLY A 58 -14.56 -8.24 10.92
C GLY A 58 -13.94 -8.49 9.55
N ARG A 59 -13.00 -7.63 9.14
CA ARG A 59 -12.10 -7.91 8.01
C ARG A 59 -10.69 -8.19 8.52
N SER A 60 -10.02 -9.14 7.88
CA SER A 60 -8.58 -9.34 8.01
C SER A 60 -7.89 -9.46 6.66
N TRP A 61 -6.69 -8.88 6.53
CA TRP A 61 -5.84 -9.04 5.34
C TRP A 61 -5.31 -10.47 5.16
N ARG A 62 -5.21 -11.21 6.28
CA ARG A 62 -4.76 -12.60 6.37
C ARG A 62 -5.93 -13.56 6.24
N ASP A 63 -6.96 -13.35 7.07
CA ASP A 63 -8.03 -14.35 7.28
C ASP A 63 -9.34 -14.02 6.56
N GLY A 64 -9.45 -12.87 5.89
CA GLY A 64 -10.58 -12.53 5.05
C GLY A 64 -11.78 -11.96 5.80
N PHE A 65 -12.97 -12.50 5.53
CA PHE A 65 -14.20 -12.12 6.24
C PHE A 65 -14.37 -12.96 7.50
N LEU A 66 -14.45 -12.29 8.65
CA LEU A 66 -14.59 -12.89 9.97
C LEU A 66 -15.96 -12.56 10.57
N VAL A 67 -16.53 -13.51 11.31
CA VAL A 67 -17.78 -13.35 12.05
C VAL A 67 -17.60 -13.83 13.48
N SER A 68 -18.20 -13.11 14.42
CA SER A 68 -18.36 -13.51 15.82
C SER A 68 -19.84 -13.54 16.18
N PHE A 69 -20.23 -14.51 17.01
CA PHE A 69 -21.58 -14.65 17.57
C PHE A 69 -21.59 -14.49 19.10
N ASP A 70 -20.49 -13.99 19.67
CA ASP A 70 -20.23 -13.93 21.12
C ASP A 70 -19.56 -12.59 21.54
N GLY A 71 -19.81 -11.52 20.79
CA GLY A 71 -19.33 -10.17 21.12
C GLY A 71 -17.82 -9.98 20.89
N GLY A 72 -17.27 -10.66 19.90
CA GLY A 72 -15.85 -10.61 19.54
C GLY A 72 -14.94 -11.53 20.36
N THR A 73 -15.50 -12.45 21.15
CA THR A 73 -14.74 -13.38 22.00
C THR A 73 -14.11 -14.51 21.16
N THR A 74 -14.82 -15.01 20.16
CA THR A 74 -14.30 -15.93 19.13
C THR A 74 -14.67 -15.45 17.73
N TRP A 75 -13.86 -15.85 16.74
CA TRP A 75 -13.98 -15.42 15.34
C TRP A 75 -13.86 -16.62 14.40
N GLU A 76 -14.83 -16.79 13.50
CA GLU A 76 -14.80 -17.79 12.43
C GLU A 76 -14.72 -17.13 11.04
N ALA A 77 -13.99 -17.76 10.11
CA ALA A 77 -13.73 -17.21 8.79
C ALA A 77 -14.73 -17.75 7.74
N ARG A 78 -15.54 -16.87 7.15
CA ARG A 78 -16.63 -17.24 6.21
C ARG A 78 -16.35 -16.75 4.79
N ASN A 79 -15.38 -17.41 4.16
CA ASN A 79 -14.76 -17.00 2.90
C ASN A 79 -15.21 -17.77 1.64
N GLU A 80 -16.14 -18.73 1.74
CA GLU A 80 -16.48 -19.59 0.60
C GLU A 80 -17.27 -18.83 -0.49
N GLY A 81 -16.74 -18.80 -1.71
CA GLY A 81 -17.32 -18.04 -2.82
C GLY A 81 -16.81 -16.59 -2.94
N LEU A 82 -16.06 -16.09 -1.95
CA LEU A 82 -15.27 -14.86 -2.09
C LEU A 82 -14.05 -15.12 -3.00
N PRO A 83 -13.57 -14.10 -3.75
CA PRO A 83 -12.51 -14.28 -4.73
C PRO A 83 -11.16 -14.43 -4.03
N ARG A 84 -10.34 -15.39 -4.46
CA ARG A 84 -9.04 -15.69 -3.83
C ARG A 84 -7.88 -14.87 -4.41
N LYS A 85 -6.82 -14.68 -3.61
CA LYS A 85 -5.51 -14.22 -4.08
C LYS A 85 -4.89 -15.30 -4.99
N ILE A 86 -3.96 -14.89 -5.86
CA ILE A 86 -3.40 -15.76 -6.92
C ILE A 86 -1.89 -16.02 -6.76
N PHE A 87 -1.15 -15.11 -6.10
CA PHE A 87 0.29 -15.25 -5.91
C PHE A 87 0.73 -15.14 -4.44
N ALA A 88 0.14 -14.24 -3.66
CA ALA A 88 0.43 -14.07 -2.23
C ALA A 88 -0.66 -14.74 -1.39
N GLY A 89 -0.26 -15.53 -0.37
CA GLY A 89 -1.18 -16.16 0.57
C GLY A 89 -2.06 -17.26 -0.06
N GLU A 90 -1.55 -18.49 -0.09
CA GLU A 90 -2.33 -19.64 -0.57
C GLU A 90 -3.63 -19.79 0.24
N GLY A 91 -4.75 -20.05 -0.47
CA GLY A 91 -6.09 -20.11 0.12
C GLY A 91 -6.72 -18.77 0.52
N GLN A 92 -5.95 -17.68 0.72
CA GLN A 92 -6.48 -16.40 1.19
C GLN A 92 -7.44 -15.74 0.18
N VAL A 93 -8.41 -14.97 0.69
CA VAL A 93 -9.28 -14.11 -0.14
C VAL A 93 -8.59 -12.79 -0.51
N ARG A 94 -9.01 -12.20 -1.62
CA ARG A 94 -8.63 -10.82 -1.98
C ARG A 94 -8.97 -9.87 -0.84
N THR A 95 -8.15 -8.83 -0.67
CA THR A 95 -8.36 -7.76 0.30
C THR A 95 -9.81 -7.27 0.30
N ILE A 96 -10.49 -7.43 1.44
CA ILE A 96 -11.76 -6.78 1.71
C ILE A 96 -11.47 -5.31 2.06
N THR A 97 -12.09 -4.37 1.34
CA THR A 97 -11.91 -2.93 1.52
C THR A 97 -12.98 -2.29 2.41
N ALA A 98 -14.20 -2.87 2.45
CA ALA A 98 -15.27 -2.44 3.33
C ALA A 98 -16.23 -3.59 3.69
N ILE A 99 -16.89 -3.45 4.84
CA ILE A 99 -18.03 -4.27 5.28
C ILE A 99 -19.22 -3.31 5.48
N GLY A 100 -20.36 -3.64 4.90
CA GLY A 100 -21.62 -2.91 5.09
C GLY A 100 -22.71 -3.86 5.57
N VAL A 101 -23.35 -3.51 6.68
CA VAL A 101 -24.37 -4.34 7.33
C VAL A 101 -25.72 -3.63 7.22
N ASP A 102 -26.78 -4.40 7.05
CA ASP A 102 -28.16 -3.90 7.14
C ASP A 102 -28.52 -3.67 8.62
N PRO A 103 -28.81 -2.44 9.06
CA PRO A 103 -29.04 -2.13 10.48
C PRO A 103 -30.38 -2.66 11.01
N VAL A 104 -31.30 -3.10 10.15
CA VAL A 104 -32.61 -3.68 10.52
C VAL A 104 -32.64 -5.19 10.30
N SER A 105 -31.72 -5.75 9.50
CA SER A 105 -31.51 -7.19 9.33
C SER A 105 -30.02 -7.56 9.42
N PRO A 106 -29.40 -7.57 10.61
CA PRO A 106 -27.94 -7.71 10.78
C PRO A 106 -27.28 -8.95 10.15
N GLN A 107 -28.04 -9.99 9.82
CA GLN A 107 -27.54 -11.17 9.09
C GLN A 107 -27.28 -10.88 7.59
N ARG A 108 -27.87 -9.81 7.06
CA ARG A 108 -27.67 -9.34 5.69
C ARG A 108 -26.45 -8.40 5.67
N VAL A 109 -25.40 -8.84 4.99
CA VAL A 109 -24.07 -8.21 5.01
C VAL A 109 -23.45 -8.23 3.62
N ALA A 110 -22.79 -7.13 3.25
CA ALA A 110 -22.05 -7.02 2.01
C ALA A 110 -20.58 -6.67 2.26
N VAL A 111 -19.72 -7.19 1.40
CA VAL A 111 -18.28 -6.90 1.39
C VAL A 111 -17.84 -6.42 0.01
N THR A 112 -16.83 -5.55 -0.02
CA THR A 112 -16.19 -5.13 -1.26
C THR A 112 -14.74 -5.59 -1.30
N THR A 113 -14.26 -6.01 -2.47
CA THR A 113 -12.84 -5.95 -2.82
C THR A 113 -12.56 -4.61 -3.51
N SER A 114 -11.34 -4.35 -3.99
CA SER A 114 -11.06 -3.11 -4.73
C SER A 114 -11.91 -2.90 -5.99
N LYS A 115 -12.51 -3.96 -6.57
CA LYS A 115 -13.32 -3.90 -7.80
C LYS A 115 -14.67 -4.64 -7.76
N GLU A 116 -14.92 -5.46 -6.75
CA GLU A 116 -16.06 -6.38 -6.75
C GLU A 116 -16.89 -6.25 -5.47
N ILE A 117 -18.20 -6.52 -5.58
CA ILE A 117 -19.16 -6.45 -4.48
C ILE A 117 -19.76 -7.84 -4.28
N TYR A 118 -19.87 -8.31 -3.04
CA TYR A 118 -20.52 -9.55 -2.67
C TYR A 118 -21.54 -9.28 -1.56
N LEU A 119 -22.72 -9.89 -1.67
CA LEU A 119 -23.83 -9.80 -0.71
C LEU A 119 -24.16 -11.18 -0.16
N SER A 120 -24.34 -11.28 1.15
CA SER A 120 -24.89 -12.41 1.89
C SER A 120 -26.20 -11.99 2.57
N GLU A 121 -27.11 -12.94 2.75
CA GLU A 121 -28.34 -12.81 3.55
C GLU A 121 -28.30 -13.72 4.81
N ASP A 122 -27.14 -14.33 5.10
CA ASP A 122 -26.92 -15.45 6.04
C ASP A 122 -25.62 -15.31 6.87
N SER A 123 -25.25 -14.07 7.21
CA SER A 123 -24.02 -13.73 7.95
C SER A 123 -22.75 -14.27 7.30
N GLY A 124 -22.65 -14.16 5.97
CA GLY A 124 -21.51 -14.58 5.16
C GLY A 124 -21.40 -16.08 4.88
N ALA A 125 -22.38 -16.91 5.24
CA ALA A 125 -22.32 -18.35 4.97
C ALA A 125 -22.41 -18.66 3.45
N THR A 126 -23.14 -17.85 2.68
CA THR A 126 -23.14 -17.87 1.21
C THR A 126 -23.04 -16.46 0.62
N TRP A 127 -22.38 -16.33 -0.54
CA TRP A 127 -22.10 -15.04 -1.16
C TRP A 127 -22.60 -14.96 -2.61
N ARG A 128 -23.34 -13.89 -2.91
CA ARG A 128 -23.81 -13.52 -4.26
C ARG A 128 -23.07 -12.27 -4.75
N ARG A 129 -22.32 -12.39 -5.84
CA ARG A 129 -21.65 -11.26 -6.51
C ARG A 129 -22.68 -10.26 -7.08
N ILE A 130 -22.51 -8.98 -6.78
CA ILE A 130 -23.32 -7.88 -7.34
C ILE A 130 -22.51 -7.20 -8.47
N PRO A 131 -23.03 -7.09 -9.70
CA PRO A 131 -22.30 -6.46 -10.80
C PRO A 131 -22.05 -4.96 -10.57
N PHE A 132 -20.80 -4.53 -10.65
CA PHE A 132 -20.39 -3.13 -10.66
C PHE A 132 -19.05 -2.96 -11.37
N ASN A 133 -18.85 -1.81 -12.03
CA ASN A 133 -17.54 -1.32 -12.46
C ASN A 133 -17.64 0.18 -12.81
N ASN A 134 -16.86 1.03 -12.13
CA ASN A 134 -16.71 2.45 -12.48
C ASN A 134 -15.22 2.88 -12.61
N GLY A 135 -14.31 1.91 -12.75
CA GLY A 135 -12.85 2.10 -12.80
C GLY A 135 -12.18 2.42 -11.45
N SER A 136 -12.88 3.07 -10.52
CA SER A 136 -12.35 3.47 -9.21
C SER A 136 -12.23 2.30 -8.23
N VAL A 137 -11.56 2.52 -7.09
CA VAL A 137 -11.46 1.52 -6.01
C VAL A 137 -12.66 1.67 -5.09
N LEU A 138 -13.32 0.56 -4.76
CA LEU A 138 -14.41 0.52 -3.77
C LEU A 138 -13.85 0.68 -2.35
N THR A 139 -14.40 1.62 -1.59
CA THR A 139 -13.90 2.01 -0.26
C THR A 139 -14.98 2.05 0.83
N ALA A 140 -16.26 2.06 0.45
CA ALA A 140 -17.39 1.90 1.38
C ALA A 140 -18.54 1.15 0.70
N VAL A 141 -19.38 0.46 1.47
CA VAL A 141 -20.63 -0.16 1.00
C VAL A 141 -21.70 -0.01 2.09
N ALA A 142 -22.94 0.28 1.69
CA ALA A 142 -24.07 0.44 2.59
C ALA A 142 -25.30 -0.28 2.03
N LEU A 143 -26.07 -0.93 2.90
CA LEU A 143 -27.26 -1.70 2.53
C LEU A 143 -28.53 -0.96 2.93
N SER A 144 -29.51 -0.87 2.04
CA SER A 144 -30.81 -0.26 2.36
C SER A 144 -31.63 -1.21 3.24
N PRO A 145 -32.08 -0.79 4.43
CA PRO A 145 -32.89 -1.61 5.33
C PRO A 145 -34.35 -1.78 4.85
N VAL A 146 -34.84 -0.85 4.02
CA VAL A 146 -36.23 -0.84 3.52
C VAL A 146 -36.38 -1.58 2.18
N ASN A 147 -35.31 -1.69 1.39
CA ASN A 147 -35.35 -2.38 0.09
C ASN A 147 -34.13 -3.30 -0.10
N LYS A 148 -34.36 -4.61 -0.12
CA LYS A 148 -33.28 -5.60 -0.28
C LYS A 148 -32.58 -5.60 -1.65
N GLU A 149 -33.19 -4.99 -2.68
CA GLU A 149 -32.53 -4.76 -3.97
C GLU A 149 -31.68 -3.47 -4.00
N GLN A 150 -31.73 -2.64 -2.95
CA GLN A 150 -31.08 -1.33 -2.90
C GLN A 150 -29.81 -1.35 -2.03
N LEU A 151 -28.74 -0.77 -2.57
CA LEU A 151 -27.46 -0.58 -1.87
C LEU A 151 -26.63 0.54 -2.52
N MET A 152 -25.70 1.11 -1.76
CA MET A 152 -24.72 2.09 -2.21
C MET A 152 -23.29 1.57 -2.10
N VAL A 153 -22.41 2.12 -2.94
CA VAL A 153 -20.96 2.05 -2.76
C VAL A 153 -20.32 3.43 -2.81
N GLY A 154 -19.33 3.63 -1.96
CA GLY A 154 -18.39 4.75 -1.97
C GLY A 154 -17.08 4.33 -2.63
N THR A 155 -16.39 5.28 -3.27
CA THR A 155 -15.13 5.00 -3.98
C THR A 155 -14.05 6.04 -3.71
N SER A 156 -12.80 5.66 -3.97
CA SER A 156 -11.61 6.46 -3.64
C SER A 156 -11.47 7.77 -4.43
N PHE A 157 -12.02 7.86 -5.66
CA PHE A 157 -11.93 9.09 -6.47
C PHE A 157 -13.12 9.37 -7.40
N ASN A 158 -14.17 8.54 -7.38
CA ASN A 158 -15.35 8.68 -8.24
C ASN A 158 -16.65 8.82 -7.41
N GLY A 159 -16.53 9.06 -6.10
CA GLY A 159 -17.65 9.28 -5.18
C GLY A 159 -18.65 8.13 -5.08
N ILE A 160 -19.94 8.48 -4.97
CA ILE A 160 -21.00 7.57 -4.48
C ILE A 160 -21.88 7.09 -5.63
N HIS A 161 -22.11 5.78 -5.68
CA HIS A 161 -23.01 5.13 -6.64
C HIS A 161 -24.08 4.33 -5.91
N GLU A 162 -25.33 4.42 -6.36
CA GLU A 162 -26.48 3.67 -5.83
C GLU A 162 -27.08 2.74 -6.88
N THR A 163 -27.49 1.55 -6.47
CA THR A 163 -28.42 0.69 -7.23
C THR A 163 -29.69 0.50 -6.43
N THR A 164 -30.82 0.37 -7.12
CA THR A 164 -32.14 0.06 -6.55
C THR A 164 -32.68 -1.29 -7.03
N ASN A 165 -31.88 -2.04 -7.81
CA ASN A 165 -32.29 -3.23 -8.55
C ASN A 165 -31.20 -4.33 -8.58
N SER A 166 -30.53 -4.57 -7.44
CA SER A 166 -29.48 -5.58 -7.26
C SER A 166 -28.28 -5.45 -8.21
N GLY A 167 -27.89 -4.23 -8.53
CA GLY A 167 -26.74 -3.93 -9.39
C GLY A 167 -26.98 -4.10 -10.89
N ARG A 168 -28.24 -4.27 -11.33
CA ARG A 168 -28.60 -4.32 -12.76
C ARG A 168 -28.37 -2.96 -13.44
N ASN A 169 -28.70 -1.87 -12.75
CA ASN A 169 -28.38 -0.49 -13.12
C ASN A 169 -27.79 0.25 -11.91
N TRP A 170 -27.02 1.32 -12.18
CA TRP A 170 -26.39 2.17 -11.16
C TRP A 170 -26.52 3.65 -11.51
N SER A 171 -26.77 4.48 -10.50
CA SER A 171 -26.85 5.94 -10.58
C SER A 171 -25.76 6.57 -9.71
N LYS A 172 -25.02 7.55 -10.24
CA LYS A 172 -24.01 8.29 -9.45
C LYS A 172 -24.70 9.40 -8.65
N LEU A 173 -24.74 9.26 -7.32
CA LEU A 173 -25.34 10.25 -6.41
C LEU A 173 -24.46 11.50 -6.24
N SER A 174 -23.13 11.36 -6.26
CA SER A 174 -22.21 12.49 -6.02
C SER A 174 -22.06 13.46 -7.21
N GLY A 175 -22.84 13.28 -8.29
CA GLY A 175 -22.65 13.96 -9.57
C GLY A 175 -22.57 15.49 -9.51
N ASN A 176 -23.27 16.14 -8.56
CA ASN A 176 -23.34 17.60 -8.42
C ASN A 176 -22.61 18.16 -7.17
N LEU A 177 -21.87 17.34 -6.42
CA LEU A 177 -21.42 17.72 -5.08
C LEU A 177 -20.09 18.48 -5.11
N SER A 178 -20.16 19.79 -4.87
CA SER A 178 -19.00 20.68 -4.86
C SER A 178 -18.01 20.35 -3.74
N PHE A 179 -18.48 19.99 -2.55
CA PHE A 179 -17.61 19.69 -1.39
C PHE A 179 -16.74 18.44 -1.60
N LEU A 180 -17.26 17.41 -2.29
CA LEU A 180 -16.47 16.24 -2.68
C LEU A 180 -15.48 16.54 -3.81
N ARG A 181 -15.74 17.52 -4.69
CA ARG A 181 -14.95 17.79 -5.90
C ARG A 181 -13.64 18.53 -5.61
N GLN A 182 -12.57 17.77 -5.42
CA GLN A 182 -11.21 18.31 -5.33
C GLN A 182 -10.58 18.41 -6.72
N TYR A 183 -10.81 19.55 -7.36
CA TYR A 183 -10.15 20.03 -8.59
C TYR A 183 -10.33 19.19 -9.87
N SER A 184 -9.94 17.92 -9.87
CA SER A 184 -10.00 16.99 -11.01
C SER A 184 -10.44 15.57 -10.60
N TYR A 185 -10.77 15.35 -9.33
CA TYR A 185 -11.22 14.08 -8.74
C TYR A 185 -12.24 14.35 -7.62
N GLU A 186 -12.90 13.31 -7.12
CA GLU A 186 -13.68 13.39 -5.88
C GLU A 186 -12.88 12.89 -4.67
N GLU A 187 -13.19 13.39 -3.48
CA GLU A 187 -12.70 12.92 -2.17
C GLU A 187 -13.05 11.43 -1.95
N GLU A 188 -12.17 10.68 -1.28
CA GLU A 188 -12.42 9.27 -0.93
C GLU A 188 -13.60 9.16 0.04
N ILE A 189 -14.50 8.20 -0.19
CA ILE A 189 -15.60 7.90 0.74
C ILE A 189 -15.18 6.74 1.64
N ALA A 190 -14.92 7.00 2.93
CA ALA A 190 -14.49 5.96 3.87
C ALA A 190 -15.67 5.22 4.54
N ALA A 191 -16.80 5.91 4.75
CA ALA A 191 -18.00 5.30 5.31
C ALA A 191 -19.28 5.84 4.66
N LEU A 192 -20.29 4.97 4.59
CA LEU A 192 -21.65 5.27 4.16
C LEU A 192 -22.62 4.47 5.03
N VAL A 193 -23.77 5.06 5.38
CA VAL A 193 -24.87 4.33 6.02
C VAL A 193 -26.22 4.94 5.65
N TYR A 194 -27.24 4.11 5.40
CA TYR A 194 -28.63 4.57 5.27
C TYR A 194 -29.22 4.85 6.65
N HIS A 195 -30.14 5.81 6.76
CA HIS A 195 -30.97 5.93 7.95
C HIS A 195 -31.88 4.69 8.07
N PRO A 196 -31.97 4.07 9.27
CA PRO A 196 -32.63 2.77 9.47
C PRO A 196 -34.08 2.73 8.99
N GLU A 197 -34.81 3.83 9.15
CA GLU A 197 -36.25 3.91 8.83
C GLU A 197 -36.54 4.72 7.55
N ASN A 198 -35.50 5.26 6.88
CA ASN A 198 -35.70 6.24 5.81
C ASN A 198 -34.58 6.15 4.74
N PRO A 199 -34.77 5.42 3.63
CA PRO A 199 -33.75 5.24 2.60
C PRO A 199 -33.47 6.49 1.76
N ASP A 200 -34.22 7.58 1.97
CA ASP A 200 -33.96 8.92 1.43
C ASP A 200 -33.10 9.78 2.35
N LYS A 201 -32.79 9.32 3.57
CA LYS A 201 -31.71 9.86 4.41
C LYS A 201 -30.52 8.91 4.43
N LEU A 202 -29.31 9.44 4.24
CA LEU A 202 -28.06 8.69 4.39
C LEU A 202 -26.93 9.60 4.85
N LEU A 203 -25.93 9.03 5.51
CA LEU A 203 -24.71 9.74 5.93
C LEU A 203 -23.50 9.23 5.12
N LEU A 204 -22.55 10.12 4.86
CA LEU A 204 -21.20 9.79 4.41
C LEU A 204 -20.15 10.34 5.38
N ALA A 205 -18.96 9.75 5.38
CA ALA A 205 -17.75 10.37 5.92
C ALA A 205 -16.64 10.43 4.87
N CYS A 206 -15.98 11.59 4.77
CA CYS A 206 -14.85 11.83 3.89
C CYS A 206 -13.57 11.16 4.44
N GLY A 207 -12.93 10.34 3.63
CA GLY A 207 -11.84 9.44 4.05
C GLY A 207 -10.55 10.13 4.44
N PHE A 208 -10.34 11.39 4.05
CA PHE A 208 -9.25 12.21 4.53
C PHE A 208 -9.73 13.26 5.54
N GLY A 209 -10.76 12.93 6.33
CA GLY A 209 -11.24 13.74 7.46
C GLY A 209 -11.88 15.08 7.06
N ASN A 210 -12.29 15.22 5.80
CA ASN A 210 -12.95 16.42 5.28
C ASN A 210 -14.47 16.40 5.56
N GLY A 211 -14.85 16.22 6.83
CA GLY A 211 -16.24 16.28 7.31
C GLY A 211 -17.06 14.98 7.20
N ILE A 212 -18.25 15.03 7.80
CA ILE A 212 -19.32 14.03 7.77
C ILE A 212 -20.57 14.76 7.28
N TYR A 213 -21.32 14.17 6.34
CA TYR A 213 -22.47 14.85 5.73
C TYR A 213 -23.72 13.97 5.72
N LEU A 214 -24.86 14.58 6.04
CA LEU A 214 -26.19 14.04 5.82
C LEU A 214 -26.68 14.45 4.42
N TYR A 215 -27.27 13.51 3.70
CA TYR A 215 -28.01 13.77 2.47
C TYR A 215 -29.49 13.44 2.67
N ASN A 216 -30.34 14.37 2.25
CA ASN A 216 -31.77 14.19 2.09
C ASN A 216 -32.10 14.10 0.59
N LYS A 217 -32.34 12.90 0.06
CA LYS A 217 -32.65 12.65 -1.36
C LYS A 217 -33.95 13.33 -1.79
N ALA A 218 -34.96 13.32 -0.94
CA ALA A 218 -36.28 13.88 -1.24
C ALA A 218 -36.24 15.42 -1.41
N LEU A 219 -35.33 16.10 -0.71
CA LEU A 219 -35.06 17.53 -0.91
C LEU A 219 -33.90 17.81 -1.88
N ASN A 220 -33.08 16.80 -2.19
CA ASN A 220 -31.79 16.91 -2.88
C ASN A 220 -30.84 17.93 -2.18
N ILE A 221 -30.77 17.89 -0.85
CA ILE A 221 -29.95 18.78 -0.01
C ILE A 221 -28.91 17.98 0.79
N TRP A 222 -27.67 18.49 0.82
CA TRP A 222 -26.58 17.99 1.65
C TRP A 222 -26.27 18.99 2.77
N GLU A 223 -26.11 18.47 3.98
CA GLU A 223 -25.85 19.23 5.20
C GLU A 223 -24.59 18.65 5.88
N GLU A 224 -23.65 19.51 6.25
CA GLU A 224 -22.48 19.09 7.04
C GLU A 224 -22.91 18.88 8.49
N LEU A 225 -22.51 17.77 9.09
CA LEU A 225 -22.82 17.47 10.48
C LEU A 225 -21.73 18.04 11.38
N GLU A 226 -22.05 19.14 12.08
CA GLU A 226 -21.19 19.72 13.12
C GLU A 226 -21.07 18.77 14.33
N THR A 227 -20.25 17.72 14.19
CA THR A 227 -19.73 16.99 15.35
C THR A 227 -18.93 17.96 16.22
N SER A 228 -18.99 17.79 17.55
CA SER A 228 -18.50 18.78 18.53
C SER A 228 -16.96 18.94 18.61
N GLN A 229 -16.21 18.60 17.57
CA GLN A 229 -14.74 18.56 17.55
C GLN A 229 -14.16 19.21 16.28
N ASN A 230 -13.48 20.36 16.42
CA ASN A 230 -12.80 21.10 15.35
C ASN A 230 -11.50 20.42 14.85
N SER A 231 -11.45 19.09 14.75
CA SER A 231 -10.25 18.34 14.37
C SER A 231 -10.52 17.39 13.19
N ARG A 232 -9.48 17.18 12.37
CA ARG A 232 -9.54 16.37 11.14
C ARG A 232 -9.54 14.87 11.46
N LYS A 233 -10.52 14.39 12.25
CA LYS A 233 -10.66 12.98 12.62
C LYS A 233 -10.90 12.11 11.39
N LEU A 234 -10.34 10.90 11.40
CA LEU A 234 -10.46 9.92 10.30
C LEU A 234 -11.51 8.86 10.67
N VAL A 235 -12.67 8.92 10.04
CA VAL A 235 -13.77 7.97 10.28
C VAL A 235 -13.45 6.64 9.58
N LYS A 236 -13.44 5.56 10.35
CA LYS A 236 -13.31 4.17 9.88
C LYS A 236 -14.67 3.52 9.59
N ASN A 237 -15.72 3.87 10.32
CA ASN A 237 -17.08 3.32 10.11
C ASN A 237 -18.20 4.26 10.61
N LEU A 238 -19.38 4.14 10.00
CA LEU A 238 -20.64 4.72 10.45
C LEU A 238 -21.67 3.59 10.55
N PHE A 239 -22.38 3.48 11.67
CA PHE A 239 -23.39 2.43 11.87
C PHE A 239 -24.55 2.91 12.75
N PHE A 240 -25.79 2.75 12.29
CA PHE A 240 -26.98 2.98 13.12
C PHE A 240 -27.35 1.71 13.89
N HIS A 241 -27.74 1.86 15.15
CA HIS A 241 -28.27 0.76 15.96
C HIS A 241 -29.39 1.23 16.92
N PRO A 242 -30.23 0.32 17.43
CA PRO A 242 -31.19 0.60 18.49
C PRO A 242 -30.54 1.21 19.74
N ALA A 243 -31.20 2.20 20.35
CA ALA A 243 -30.78 2.78 21.63
C ALA A 243 -30.71 1.70 22.75
N PRO A 244 -29.68 1.72 23.62
CA PRO A 244 -29.55 0.74 24.70
C PRO A 244 -30.75 0.81 25.67
N GLY A 245 -31.43 -0.34 25.86
CA GLY A 245 -32.55 -0.45 26.80
C GLY A 245 -33.95 -0.21 26.20
N GLY A 246 -34.06 -0.02 24.88
CA GLY A 246 -35.37 -0.10 24.20
C GLY A 246 -36.01 -1.49 24.38
N SER A 247 -37.32 -1.53 24.65
CA SER A 247 -38.07 -2.77 24.87
C SER A 247 -38.49 -3.42 23.55
N GLU A 248 -38.19 -4.70 23.36
CA GLU A 248 -38.65 -5.50 22.21
C GLU A 248 -40.20 -5.49 22.09
N ASP A 249 -40.91 -5.31 23.20
CA ASP A 249 -42.38 -5.23 23.29
C ASP A 249 -43.01 -3.96 22.68
N SER A 250 -42.23 -2.96 22.20
CA SER A 250 -42.77 -1.72 21.62
C SER A 250 -41.99 -1.18 20.41
N PRO A 251 -42.04 -1.86 19.24
CA PRO A 251 -41.26 -1.46 18.06
C PRO A 251 -41.59 -0.08 17.48
N GLU A 252 -42.78 0.47 17.75
CA GLU A 252 -43.24 1.77 17.22
C GLU A 252 -42.59 2.98 17.93
N GLN A 253 -41.71 2.77 18.91
CA GLN A 253 -40.97 3.80 19.65
C GLN A 253 -39.46 3.53 19.69
N GLN A 254 -38.92 2.89 18.66
CA GLN A 254 -37.49 2.56 18.60
C GLN A 254 -36.62 3.82 18.40
N GLU A 255 -36.01 4.31 19.47
CA GLU A 255 -34.94 5.32 19.36
C GLU A 255 -33.70 4.72 18.69
N TRP A 256 -33.04 5.49 17.82
CA TRP A 256 -31.85 5.07 17.08
C TRP A 256 -30.64 5.91 17.49
N TRP A 257 -29.49 5.27 17.63
CA TRP A 257 -28.20 5.93 17.88
C TRP A 257 -27.27 5.72 16.67
N LEU A 258 -26.44 6.73 16.40
CA LEU A 258 -25.38 6.70 15.39
C LEU A 258 -24.04 6.43 16.07
N ARG A 259 -23.42 5.29 15.75
CA ARG A 259 -22.02 5.01 16.05
C ARG A 259 -21.12 5.62 14.98
N ILE A 260 -20.12 6.38 15.42
CA ILE A 260 -18.99 6.81 14.59
C ILE A 260 -17.73 6.16 15.15
N THR A 261 -17.06 5.34 14.34
CA THR A 261 -15.82 4.65 14.72
C THR A 261 -14.63 5.35 14.06
N TYR A 262 -13.61 5.68 14.86
CA TYR A 262 -12.34 6.26 14.44
C TYR A 262 -11.21 5.23 14.61
N GLU A 263 -9.94 5.66 14.68
CA GLU A 263 -8.79 4.74 14.85
C GLU A 263 -8.71 4.15 16.27
N ASN A 264 -8.77 5.01 17.30
CA ASN A 264 -8.51 4.65 18.71
C ASN A 264 -9.75 4.86 19.61
N GLU A 265 -10.89 5.23 19.04
CA GLU A 265 -12.11 5.54 19.78
C GLU A 265 -13.37 5.31 18.91
N ARG A 266 -14.51 5.12 19.57
CA ARG A 266 -15.84 5.28 19.00
C ARG A 266 -16.64 6.29 19.80
N GLU A 267 -17.47 7.05 19.11
CA GLU A 267 -18.41 8.00 19.68
C GLU A 267 -19.84 7.56 19.31
N GLU A 268 -20.72 7.47 20.31
CA GLU A 268 -22.12 7.06 20.18
C GLU A 268 -23.01 8.32 20.32
N TYR A 269 -23.83 8.63 19.33
CA TYR A 269 -24.67 9.84 19.27
C TYR A 269 -26.16 9.50 19.23
N SER A 270 -27.00 10.29 19.91
CA SER A 270 -28.45 10.20 19.73
C SER A 270 -28.88 10.72 18.35
N TRP A 271 -30.04 10.28 17.87
CA TRP A 271 -30.62 10.75 16.62
C TRP A 271 -32.08 11.21 16.84
N PRO A 272 -32.53 12.32 16.25
CA PRO A 272 -31.84 13.17 15.27
C PRO A 272 -30.91 14.24 15.87
N ASP A 273 -30.91 14.43 17.19
CA ASP A 273 -30.29 15.60 17.85
C ASP A 273 -28.74 15.61 17.83
N LEU A 274 -28.11 14.49 17.48
CA LEU A 274 -26.64 14.33 17.43
C LEU A 274 -25.93 14.73 18.74
N ALA A 275 -26.58 14.52 19.88
CA ALA A 275 -25.97 14.69 21.18
C ALA A 275 -25.09 13.47 21.52
N LEU A 276 -23.82 13.71 21.85
CA LEU A 276 -22.87 12.67 22.27
C LEU A 276 -23.35 11.98 23.56
N GLN A 277 -23.62 10.69 23.49
CA GLN A 277 -24.07 9.86 24.61
C GLN A 277 -22.88 9.18 25.31
N ALA A 278 -21.90 8.72 24.53
CA ALA A 278 -20.67 8.11 25.04
C ALA A 278 -19.50 8.30 24.06
N SER A 279 -18.29 8.47 24.59
CA SER A 279 -17.04 8.16 23.89
C SER A 279 -16.39 6.97 24.60
N VAL A 280 -15.91 6.00 23.83
CA VAL A 280 -15.26 4.79 24.32
C VAL A 280 -13.98 4.58 23.53
N ALA A 281 -12.84 4.54 24.22
CA ALA A 281 -11.58 4.14 23.59
C ALA A 281 -11.72 2.71 23.04
N GLU A 282 -11.39 2.52 21.77
CA GLU A 282 -11.17 1.19 21.21
C GLU A 282 -9.72 0.78 21.53
N PRO A 283 -9.42 -0.50 21.74
CA PRO A 283 -8.04 -0.95 21.82
C PRO A 283 -7.32 -0.64 20.50
N PRO A 284 -6.00 -0.36 20.51
CA PRO A 284 -5.24 -0.28 19.28
C PRO A 284 -5.37 -1.60 18.50
N PRO A 285 -5.22 -1.58 17.15
CA PRO A 285 -5.19 -2.80 16.36
C PRO A 285 -4.14 -3.79 16.91
N PRO A 286 -4.34 -5.11 16.71
CA PRO A 286 -3.51 -6.15 17.30
C PRO A 286 -2.02 -5.91 17.00
N THR A 287 -1.17 -6.14 18.01
CA THR A 287 0.24 -5.73 18.05
C THR A 287 0.97 -5.99 16.74
N VAL A 288 1.56 -4.92 16.20
CA VAL A 288 2.41 -4.95 14.99
C VAL A 288 3.54 -5.96 15.19
N ASP A 289 3.93 -6.65 14.11
CA ASP A 289 5.13 -7.49 14.05
C ASP A 289 6.33 -6.73 14.66
N PRO A 290 6.95 -7.19 15.77
CA PRO A 290 8.07 -6.47 16.38
C PRO A 290 9.27 -6.31 15.43
N ALA A 291 9.44 -7.22 14.46
CA ALA A 291 10.44 -7.05 13.41
C ALA A 291 10.04 -5.94 12.42
N LYS A 292 8.74 -5.68 12.22
CA LYS A 292 8.24 -4.51 11.46
C LYS A 292 8.43 -3.23 12.24
N GLU A 293 8.18 -3.21 13.55
CA GLU A 293 8.50 -2.05 14.39
C GLU A 293 10.00 -1.71 14.33
N GLU A 294 10.90 -2.71 14.40
CA GLU A 294 12.34 -2.50 14.24
C GLU A 294 12.69 -1.92 12.85
N ARG A 295 12.12 -2.50 11.77
CA ARG A 295 12.37 -2.02 10.39
C ARG A 295 11.86 -0.59 10.18
N LEU A 296 10.66 -0.27 10.68
CA LEU A 296 10.08 1.08 10.63
C LEU A 296 10.95 2.08 11.41
N ALA A 297 11.39 1.73 12.62
CA ALA A 297 12.26 2.58 13.44
C ALA A 297 13.64 2.79 12.80
N ARG A 298 14.22 1.76 12.17
CA ARG A 298 15.48 1.87 11.41
C ARG A 298 15.35 2.75 10.17
N ALA A 299 14.19 2.72 9.50
CA ALA A 299 13.94 3.46 8.27
C ALA A 299 13.41 4.89 8.49
N ALA A 300 13.05 5.26 9.72
CA ALA A 300 12.57 6.58 10.09
C ALA A 300 13.65 7.67 9.96
N ASP A 301 13.21 8.91 9.79
CA ASP A 301 13.99 10.15 9.78
C ASP A 301 15.21 10.15 8.83
N GLN A 302 15.06 9.47 7.68
CA GLN A 302 16.08 9.44 6.63
C GLN A 302 15.88 10.58 5.63
N TYR A 303 16.73 11.59 5.73
CA TYR A 303 16.83 12.75 4.85
C TYR A 303 18.04 12.57 3.93
N GLY A 304 17.80 12.32 2.65
CA GLY A 304 18.85 11.84 1.74
C GLY A 304 18.89 12.51 0.38
N ILE A 305 19.83 12.04 -0.44
CA ILE A 305 19.97 12.42 -1.85
C ILE A 305 20.09 11.17 -2.74
N TYR A 306 19.62 11.28 -3.98
CA TYR A 306 19.88 10.28 -5.01
C TYR A 306 21.32 10.37 -5.53
N VAL A 307 21.96 9.22 -5.70
CA VAL A 307 23.33 9.08 -6.21
C VAL A 307 23.31 8.04 -7.33
N ARG A 308 23.51 8.50 -8.57
CA ARG A 308 23.55 7.62 -9.74
C ARG A 308 24.86 6.82 -9.71
N SER A 309 24.85 5.58 -10.21
CA SER A 309 26.00 4.66 -10.08
C SER A 309 27.36 5.19 -10.58
N ASP A 310 27.41 6.10 -11.56
CA ASP A 310 28.67 6.73 -12.00
C ASP A 310 29.17 7.87 -11.07
N PHE A 311 28.48 8.14 -9.97
CA PHE A 311 28.88 9.06 -8.89
C PHE A 311 29.16 8.36 -7.56
N ALA A 312 28.86 7.05 -7.44
CA ALA A 312 29.04 6.26 -6.22
C ALA A 312 30.50 5.79 -5.96
N SER A 313 31.52 6.47 -6.49
CA SER A 313 32.93 6.16 -6.25
C SER A 313 33.85 7.39 -6.24
N GLY A 314 34.99 7.27 -5.54
CA GLY A 314 36.06 8.26 -5.49
C GLY A 314 35.60 9.69 -5.16
N LYS A 315 36.26 10.70 -5.76
CA LYS A 315 35.97 12.12 -5.49
C LYS A 315 34.51 12.54 -5.76
N LYS A 316 33.80 11.84 -6.65
CA LYS A 316 32.36 12.10 -6.88
C LYS A 316 31.53 11.73 -5.65
N LEU A 317 31.76 10.54 -5.08
CA LEU A 317 31.14 10.09 -3.84
C LEU A 317 31.56 10.98 -2.66
N ASP A 318 32.85 11.31 -2.56
CA ASP A 318 33.37 12.14 -1.48
C ASP A 318 32.69 13.54 -1.48
N ASN A 319 32.46 14.14 -2.65
CA ASN A 319 31.69 15.37 -2.78
C ASN A 319 30.22 15.23 -2.31
N HIS A 320 29.58 14.08 -2.58
CA HIS A 320 28.21 13.81 -2.14
C HIS A 320 28.14 13.61 -0.62
N ILE A 321 29.12 12.92 -0.02
CA ILE A 321 29.27 12.80 1.44
C ILE A 321 29.43 14.18 2.10
N GLN A 322 30.21 15.09 1.52
CA GLN A 322 30.34 16.46 2.04
C GLN A 322 29.05 17.28 1.86
N LEU A 323 28.32 17.10 0.75
CA LEU A 323 27.01 17.74 0.54
C LEU A 323 25.99 17.28 1.59
N ILE A 324 25.92 15.98 1.87
CA ILE A 324 25.05 15.37 2.88
C ILE A 324 25.34 16.01 4.25
N LYS A 325 26.59 15.91 4.72
CA LYS A 325 27.02 16.39 6.03
C LYS A 325 26.87 17.90 6.20
N LYS A 326 27.09 18.70 5.15
CA LYS A 326 26.93 20.17 5.19
C LYS A 326 25.47 20.59 5.44
N ASN A 327 24.49 19.78 5.03
CA ASN A 327 23.07 20.12 5.07
C ASN A 327 22.29 19.38 6.17
N GLY A 328 22.97 18.63 7.05
CA GLY A 328 22.32 17.83 8.11
C GLY A 328 21.60 16.58 7.59
N LEU A 329 21.79 16.22 6.33
CA LEU A 329 21.26 15.00 5.73
C LEU A 329 22.02 13.78 6.25
N ASN A 330 21.40 12.61 6.22
CA ASN A 330 21.90 11.35 6.79
C ASN A 330 21.77 10.12 5.87
N ALA A 331 21.14 10.22 4.70
CA ALA A 331 20.94 9.07 3.81
C ALA A 331 21.45 9.26 2.37
N MET A 332 21.72 8.17 1.67
CA MET A 332 21.91 8.17 0.21
C MET A 332 21.20 6.99 -0.46
N VAL A 333 20.51 7.26 -1.57
CA VAL A 333 19.94 6.25 -2.46
C VAL A 333 20.91 6.00 -3.61
N VAL A 334 21.40 4.78 -3.78
CA VAL A 334 22.37 4.43 -4.84
C VAL A 334 21.77 3.42 -5.82
N ASP A 335 21.99 3.62 -7.11
CA ASP A 335 21.64 2.63 -8.14
C ASP A 335 22.54 1.40 -8.05
N PHE A 336 22.01 0.28 -7.55
CA PHE A 336 22.65 -1.04 -7.68
C PHE A 336 22.17 -1.79 -8.92
N LYS A 337 20.99 -1.46 -9.47
CA LYS A 337 20.51 -1.92 -10.78
C LYS A 337 19.80 -0.78 -11.54
N ASP A 338 20.27 -0.46 -12.74
CA ASP A 338 19.76 0.66 -13.56
C ASP A 338 18.51 0.31 -14.39
N ASP A 339 17.87 1.32 -15.00
CA ASP A 339 16.63 1.16 -15.79
C ASP A 339 16.85 0.58 -17.20
N MET A 340 18.08 0.17 -17.50
CA MET A 340 18.42 -0.71 -18.62
C MET A 340 18.66 -2.16 -18.15
N GLY A 341 18.55 -2.45 -16.86
CA GLY A 341 18.74 -3.77 -16.26
C GLY A 341 20.19 -4.11 -15.91
N TYR A 342 21.13 -3.16 -16.01
CA TYR A 342 22.53 -3.43 -15.63
C TYR A 342 22.71 -3.35 -14.12
N ILE A 343 23.33 -4.38 -13.55
CA ILE A 343 23.81 -4.40 -12.17
C ILE A 343 25.14 -3.66 -12.11
N THR A 344 25.26 -2.69 -11.21
CA THR A 344 26.28 -1.63 -11.28
C THR A 344 27.53 -1.93 -10.45
N TYR A 345 27.56 -3.06 -9.73
CA TYR A 345 28.67 -3.57 -8.93
C TYR A 345 29.08 -4.99 -9.38
N ASP A 346 30.08 -5.58 -8.73
CA ASP A 346 30.59 -6.92 -9.07
C ASP A 346 29.78 -8.05 -8.38
N THR A 347 28.50 -8.15 -8.69
CA THR A 347 27.61 -9.24 -8.20
C THR A 347 28.15 -10.63 -8.54
N GLN A 348 28.03 -11.60 -7.64
CA GLN A 348 28.43 -12.99 -7.83
C GLN A 348 27.30 -13.86 -8.42
N ILE A 349 26.12 -13.30 -8.70
CA ILE A 349 24.98 -14.04 -9.25
C ILE A 349 25.30 -14.54 -10.66
N ASP A 350 25.33 -15.87 -10.83
CA ASP A 350 25.70 -16.52 -12.10
C ASP A 350 24.77 -16.13 -13.25
N PHE A 351 23.45 -16.02 -13.01
CA PHE A 351 22.50 -15.65 -14.06
C PHE A 351 22.73 -14.20 -14.56
N ALA A 352 23.04 -13.26 -13.66
CA ALA A 352 23.39 -11.89 -14.03
C ALA A 352 24.65 -11.84 -14.92
N ARG A 353 25.64 -12.68 -14.61
CA ARG A 353 26.87 -12.84 -15.39
C ARG A 353 26.58 -13.48 -16.76
N GLN A 354 25.77 -14.53 -16.80
CA GLN A 354 25.34 -15.23 -18.01
C GLN A 354 24.61 -14.32 -19.01
N ILE A 355 23.71 -13.45 -18.54
CA ILE A 355 22.94 -12.54 -19.41
C ILE A 355 23.67 -11.23 -19.75
N GLY A 356 24.90 -11.04 -19.26
CA GLY A 356 25.69 -9.83 -19.48
C GLY A 356 25.12 -8.58 -18.79
N ALA A 357 24.44 -8.74 -17.65
CA ALA A 357 23.90 -7.63 -16.88
C ALA A 357 24.95 -6.91 -16.01
N VAL A 358 26.10 -7.52 -15.74
CA VAL A 358 27.11 -6.96 -14.83
C VAL A 358 27.90 -5.83 -15.50
N ARG A 359 27.79 -4.60 -14.97
CA ARG A 359 28.46 -3.39 -15.46
C ARG A 359 29.06 -2.58 -14.31
N LYS A 360 30.15 -3.10 -13.73
CA LYS A 360 30.92 -2.52 -12.63
C LYS A 360 31.18 -1.01 -12.84
N ARG A 361 30.58 -0.17 -12.00
CA ARG A 361 30.71 1.32 -11.95
C ARG A 361 31.49 1.79 -10.72
N PHE A 362 31.35 1.07 -9.61
CA PHE A 362 31.97 1.36 -8.32
C PHE A 362 32.34 0.05 -7.60
N ASP A 363 33.20 0.16 -6.59
CA ASP A 363 33.44 -0.92 -5.62
C ASP A 363 32.41 -0.81 -4.50
N ILE A 364 31.61 -1.87 -4.32
CA ILE A 364 30.54 -1.93 -3.33
C ILE A 364 31.06 -1.89 -1.89
N ASN A 365 32.24 -2.46 -1.64
CA ASN A 365 32.87 -2.47 -0.32
C ASN A 365 33.45 -1.09 0.02
N GLU A 366 34.01 -0.37 -0.96
CA GLU A 366 34.41 1.04 -0.77
C GLU A 366 33.20 1.91 -0.40
N LEU A 367 32.09 1.76 -1.15
CA LEU A 367 30.86 2.51 -0.94
C LEU A 367 30.26 2.26 0.45
N ILE A 368 30.00 0.99 0.81
CA ILE A 368 29.41 0.61 2.10
C ILE A 368 30.32 1.07 3.26
N LYS A 369 31.64 0.89 3.14
CA LYS A 369 32.61 1.36 4.13
C LYS A 369 32.60 2.88 4.28
N LYS A 370 32.53 3.64 3.18
CA LYS A 370 32.49 5.12 3.21
C LYS A 370 31.18 5.66 3.77
N ALA A 371 30.04 5.04 3.45
CA ALA A 371 28.75 5.39 4.01
C ALA A 371 28.74 5.20 5.54
N LYS A 372 29.08 3.99 6.01
CA LYS A 372 29.10 3.64 7.44
C LYS A 372 30.14 4.45 8.23
N ALA A 373 31.33 4.71 7.67
CA ALA A 373 32.33 5.59 8.29
C ALA A 373 31.93 7.08 8.36
N ASN A 374 30.81 7.49 7.75
CA ASN A 374 30.25 8.84 7.86
C ASN A 374 28.86 8.87 8.53
N GLY A 375 28.36 7.74 9.04
CA GLY A 375 27.02 7.65 9.60
C GLY A 375 25.91 7.84 8.56
N ILE A 376 26.16 7.47 7.30
CA ILE A 376 25.18 7.61 6.22
C ILE A 376 24.47 6.28 5.99
N TYR A 377 23.14 6.32 6.10
CA TYR A 377 22.23 5.21 5.81
C TYR A 377 22.17 4.95 4.29
N LEU A 378 22.54 3.75 3.86
CA LEU A 378 22.69 3.41 2.45
C LEU A 378 21.50 2.60 1.95
N ILE A 379 20.72 3.21 1.05
CA ILE A 379 19.53 2.63 0.42
C ILE A 379 19.92 2.09 -0.96
N GLY A 380 19.68 0.80 -1.20
CA GLY A 380 20.01 0.14 -2.44
C GLY A 380 18.86 0.12 -3.43
N ARG A 381 18.90 0.99 -4.45
CA ARG A 381 17.83 1.07 -5.47
C ARG A 381 18.02 0.05 -6.59
N LEU A 382 16.95 -0.69 -6.85
CA LEU A 382 16.83 -1.73 -7.87
C LEU A 382 15.63 -1.46 -8.77
N VAL A 383 15.88 -1.26 -10.07
CA VAL A 383 14.81 -1.16 -11.07
C VAL A 383 14.33 -2.57 -11.47
N VAL A 384 13.04 -2.88 -11.27
CA VAL A 384 12.50 -4.25 -11.34
C VAL A 384 12.04 -4.65 -12.76
N PHE A 385 10.92 -4.10 -13.26
CA PHE A 385 10.27 -4.59 -14.49
C PHE A 385 10.63 -3.83 -15.77
N LYS A 386 11.31 -2.68 -15.66
CA LYS A 386 11.94 -1.99 -16.79
C LYS A 386 13.39 -2.45 -16.91
N ASP A 387 13.62 -3.43 -17.77
CA ASP A 387 14.88 -4.17 -17.88
C ASP A 387 15.16 -4.57 -19.33
N SER A 388 16.24 -4.04 -19.91
CA SER A 388 16.62 -4.35 -21.30
C SER A 388 17.44 -5.65 -21.44
N ARG A 389 18.01 -6.17 -20.35
CA ARG A 389 18.79 -7.43 -20.35
C ARG A 389 17.83 -8.61 -20.39
N LEU A 390 16.88 -8.66 -19.45
CA LEU A 390 15.85 -9.69 -19.36
C LEU A 390 14.85 -9.63 -20.53
N TYR A 391 14.54 -8.43 -21.05
CA TYR A 391 13.74 -8.29 -22.26
C TYR A 391 14.41 -8.93 -23.47
N GLN A 392 15.73 -8.81 -23.62
CA GLN A 392 16.50 -9.39 -24.73
C GLN A 392 16.85 -10.87 -24.51
N TYR A 393 16.81 -11.36 -23.27
CA TYR A 393 17.16 -12.73 -22.90
C TYR A 393 16.31 -13.79 -23.61
N ASP A 394 16.97 -14.88 -24.02
CA ASP A 394 16.42 -16.08 -24.66
C ASP A 394 15.20 -15.80 -25.58
N HIS A 395 15.48 -15.17 -26.72
CA HIS A 395 14.47 -14.92 -27.76
C HIS A 395 13.24 -14.15 -27.24
N TYR A 396 13.48 -13.19 -26.33
CA TYR A 396 12.46 -12.41 -25.63
C TYR A 396 11.60 -13.24 -24.65
N LYS A 397 12.19 -14.24 -23.97
CA LYS A 397 11.51 -15.16 -23.03
C LYS A 397 10.64 -14.40 -22.03
N TYR A 398 11.15 -13.33 -21.42
CA TYR A 398 10.46 -12.56 -20.38
C TYR A 398 9.80 -11.26 -20.86
N ALA A 399 9.93 -10.86 -22.13
CA ALA A 399 9.33 -9.63 -22.60
C ALA A 399 7.79 -9.66 -22.54
N ILE A 400 7.15 -8.51 -22.29
CA ILE A 400 5.74 -8.29 -22.68
C ILE A 400 5.64 -8.48 -24.19
N TRP A 401 4.61 -9.18 -24.68
CA TRP A 401 4.40 -9.37 -26.11
C TRP A 401 3.34 -8.44 -26.68
N ASP A 402 3.39 -8.22 -27.99
CA ASP A 402 2.32 -7.54 -28.70
C ASP A 402 1.16 -8.52 -28.94
N ARG A 403 -0.09 -8.07 -28.76
CA ARG A 403 -1.28 -8.85 -29.12
C ARG A 403 -1.60 -8.82 -30.62
N ASN A 404 -1.09 -7.82 -31.34
CA ASN A 404 -1.28 -7.63 -32.78
C ASN A 404 -0.08 -8.17 -33.59
N GLY A 405 0.78 -9.01 -33.00
CA GLY A 405 1.98 -9.52 -33.68
C GLY A 405 2.59 -10.75 -33.00
N GLU A 406 3.65 -11.26 -33.63
CA GLU A 406 4.34 -12.51 -33.27
C GLU A 406 5.62 -12.28 -32.43
N GLY A 407 5.71 -11.14 -31.73
CA GLY A 407 6.92 -10.73 -31.03
C GLY A 407 6.70 -9.82 -29.83
N PRO A 408 7.79 -9.30 -29.25
CA PRO A 408 7.74 -8.45 -28.05
C PRO A 408 7.06 -7.11 -28.36
N TRP A 409 6.38 -6.56 -27.36
CA TRP A 409 5.79 -5.22 -27.41
C TRP A 409 6.90 -4.16 -27.41
N ARG A 410 6.70 -3.07 -28.17
CA ARG A 410 7.71 -2.01 -28.35
C ARG A 410 7.09 -0.62 -28.28
N TYR A 411 7.56 0.18 -27.33
CA TYR A 411 7.37 1.63 -27.38
C TYR A 411 8.46 2.26 -28.26
N MET A 412 8.16 2.35 -29.56
CA MET A 412 8.99 3.04 -30.56
C MET A 412 8.73 4.55 -30.51
N VAL A 413 9.79 5.35 -30.59
CA VAL A 413 9.73 6.82 -30.65
C VAL A 413 10.58 7.31 -31.81
N ALA A 414 10.06 8.32 -32.53
CA ALA A 414 10.78 8.96 -33.62
C ALA A 414 11.96 9.79 -33.08
N GLN A 415 13.14 9.59 -33.65
CA GLN A 415 14.36 10.35 -33.37
C GLN A 415 14.90 10.93 -34.67
N ALA A 416 14.81 12.26 -34.79
CA ALA A 416 15.41 12.99 -35.89
C ALA A 416 16.93 13.17 -35.63
N THR A 417 17.76 12.82 -36.61
CA THR A 417 19.22 13.05 -36.59
C THR A 417 19.65 13.42 -37.99
N ASP A 418 20.33 14.56 -38.14
CA ASP A 418 20.87 15.09 -39.40
C ASP A 418 19.89 15.15 -40.60
N GLY A 419 18.59 15.27 -40.30
CA GLY A 419 17.50 15.34 -41.28
C GLY A 419 16.75 14.03 -41.51
N GLU A 420 17.32 12.88 -41.12
CA GLU A 420 16.64 11.59 -41.20
C GLU A 420 15.81 11.31 -39.94
N THR A 421 14.64 10.69 -40.11
CA THR A 421 13.79 10.24 -38.99
C THR A 421 13.99 8.74 -38.77
N THR A 422 14.76 8.40 -37.74
CA THR A 422 14.91 7.03 -37.24
C THR A 422 13.85 6.70 -36.19
N TYR A 423 13.66 5.43 -35.86
CA TYR A 423 12.80 5.00 -34.76
C TYR A 423 13.59 4.15 -33.76
N VAL A 424 13.64 4.59 -32.51
CA VAL A 424 14.32 3.90 -31.41
C VAL A 424 13.30 3.35 -30.41
N GLN A 425 13.58 2.17 -29.85
CA GLN A 425 12.79 1.65 -28.74
C GLN A 425 13.19 2.38 -27.46
N ARG A 426 12.29 3.21 -26.91
CA ARG A 426 12.59 4.06 -25.74
C ARG A 426 12.62 3.26 -24.44
N GLU A 427 11.79 2.22 -24.33
CA GLU A 427 11.65 1.43 -23.11
C GLU A 427 11.55 -0.07 -23.39
N HIS A 428 12.10 -0.86 -22.48
CA HIS A 428 12.14 -2.32 -22.54
C HIS A 428 11.51 -2.87 -21.26
N TRP A 429 10.36 -3.53 -21.40
CA TRP A 429 9.54 -3.97 -20.28
C TRP A 429 9.36 -5.49 -20.30
N VAL A 430 9.71 -6.14 -19.19
CA VAL A 430 9.43 -7.55 -18.97
C VAL A 430 8.03 -7.75 -18.39
N ASP A 431 7.47 -8.93 -18.60
CA ASP A 431 6.14 -9.33 -18.17
C ASP A 431 6.10 -9.43 -16.63
N PRO A 432 5.38 -8.52 -15.92
CA PRO A 432 5.44 -8.50 -14.46
C PRO A 432 4.80 -9.71 -13.77
N TYR A 433 4.10 -10.57 -14.51
CA TYR A 433 3.57 -11.85 -14.00
C TYR A 433 4.62 -12.99 -14.02
N ALA A 434 5.82 -12.76 -14.57
CA ALA A 434 6.85 -13.79 -14.67
C ALA A 434 7.62 -13.95 -13.35
N THR A 435 7.34 -15.01 -12.61
CA THR A 435 7.99 -15.33 -11.31
C THR A 435 9.52 -15.50 -11.41
N ASP A 436 10.05 -15.97 -12.55
CA ASP A 436 11.49 -16.01 -12.85
C ASP A 436 12.14 -14.60 -12.74
N VAL A 437 11.42 -13.55 -13.15
CA VAL A 437 11.88 -12.15 -13.06
C VAL A 437 11.85 -11.66 -11.61
N TRP A 438 10.90 -12.13 -10.81
CA TRP A 438 10.84 -11.83 -9.38
C TRP A 438 12.04 -12.45 -8.68
N ALA A 439 12.24 -13.76 -8.84
CA ALA A 439 13.34 -14.51 -8.24
C ALA A 439 14.71 -13.86 -8.51
N TYR A 440 14.98 -13.46 -9.76
CA TYR A 440 16.23 -12.75 -10.12
C TYR A 440 16.40 -11.42 -9.39
N ASN A 441 15.39 -10.54 -9.36
CA ASN A 441 15.53 -9.25 -8.69
C ASN A 441 15.61 -9.40 -7.15
N LEU A 442 14.98 -10.44 -6.58
CA LEU A 442 15.05 -10.76 -5.16
C LEU A 442 16.35 -11.50 -4.76
N GLU A 443 17.02 -12.16 -5.70
CA GLU A 443 18.37 -12.69 -5.51
C GLU A 443 19.39 -11.54 -5.36
N ILE A 444 19.29 -10.51 -6.22
CA ILE A 444 20.11 -9.29 -6.14
C ILE A 444 19.86 -8.56 -4.82
N ALA A 445 18.60 -8.41 -4.40
CA ALA A 445 18.26 -7.77 -3.14
C ALA A 445 18.87 -8.49 -1.92
N ALA A 446 18.83 -9.83 -1.91
CA ALA A 446 19.43 -10.62 -0.84
C ALA A 446 20.97 -10.59 -0.84
N GLU A 447 21.62 -10.47 -2.01
CA GLU A 447 23.06 -10.24 -2.08
C GLU A 447 23.44 -8.87 -1.50
N LEU A 448 22.68 -7.81 -1.78
CA LEU A 448 22.92 -6.48 -1.23
C LEU A 448 22.71 -6.42 0.30
N GLU A 449 21.69 -7.10 0.81
CA GLU A 449 21.49 -7.30 2.25
C GLU A 449 22.68 -8.03 2.89
N ALA A 450 23.13 -9.14 2.30
CA ALA A 450 24.27 -9.91 2.80
C ALA A 450 25.60 -9.14 2.75
N LEU A 451 25.77 -8.22 1.80
CA LEU A 451 26.91 -7.29 1.74
C LEU A 451 26.78 -6.11 2.72
N GLY A 452 25.62 -5.92 3.33
CA GLY A 452 25.37 -4.90 4.35
C GLY A 452 24.96 -3.54 3.79
N VAL A 453 24.10 -3.51 2.77
CA VAL A 453 23.24 -2.34 2.48
C VAL A 453 22.17 -2.24 3.59
N ASP A 454 21.72 -1.04 3.93
CA ASP A 454 20.89 -0.82 5.12
C ASP A 454 19.37 -0.93 4.84
N GLU A 455 18.95 -0.72 3.59
CA GLU A 455 17.57 -0.81 3.08
C GLU A 455 17.56 -1.16 1.57
N ILE A 456 16.59 -1.93 1.08
CA ILE A 456 16.37 -2.18 -0.36
C ILE A 456 15.20 -1.35 -0.89
N GLN A 457 15.41 -0.60 -1.96
CA GLN A 457 14.38 0.18 -2.65
C GLN A 457 14.06 -0.41 -4.02
N PHE A 458 12.78 -0.75 -4.26
CA PHE A 458 12.32 -1.24 -5.57
C PHE A 458 11.63 -0.11 -6.36
N ASP A 459 12.17 0.20 -7.55
CA ASP A 459 11.58 1.14 -8.51
C ASP A 459 11.16 0.43 -9.81
N TYR A 460 10.25 1.05 -10.57
CA TYR A 460 9.51 0.47 -11.69
C TYR A 460 8.86 -0.88 -11.31
N ILE A 461 8.46 -1.01 -10.04
CA ILE A 461 7.51 -2.00 -9.55
C ILE A 461 6.10 -1.60 -10.02
N ARG A 462 5.88 -1.72 -11.33
CA ARG A 462 4.66 -1.30 -12.03
C ARG A 462 4.57 -1.91 -13.43
N PHE A 463 3.43 -1.68 -14.06
CA PHE A 463 3.18 -1.92 -15.48
C PHE A 463 3.55 -0.70 -16.36
N PRO A 464 3.78 -0.89 -17.68
CA PRO A 464 4.06 0.21 -18.59
C PRO A 464 2.87 1.18 -18.73
N THR A 465 3.16 2.47 -18.65
CA THR A 465 2.20 3.59 -18.77
C THR A 465 2.21 4.25 -20.14
N ASP A 466 3.29 4.07 -20.89
CA ASP A 466 3.65 4.87 -22.07
C ASP A 466 3.67 4.03 -23.34
N GLY A 467 3.51 4.68 -24.49
CA GLY A 467 3.39 3.99 -25.77
C GLY A 467 2.05 3.24 -25.93
N PRO A 468 1.97 2.24 -26.81
CA PRO A 468 0.69 1.62 -27.16
C PRO A 468 0.30 0.51 -26.16
N ILE A 469 0.05 0.87 -24.90
CA ILE A 469 -0.22 -0.07 -23.79
C ILE A 469 -1.42 -0.99 -24.04
N SER A 470 -2.41 -0.57 -24.82
CA SER A 470 -3.55 -1.40 -25.25
C SER A 470 -3.15 -2.61 -26.10
N ARG A 471 -1.92 -2.64 -26.64
CA ARG A 471 -1.34 -3.78 -27.37
C ARG A 471 -0.61 -4.78 -26.48
N CYS A 472 -0.37 -4.48 -25.20
CA CYS A 472 0.33 -5.40 -24.30
C CYS A 472 -0.40 -6.75 -24.18
N ARG A 473 0.37 -7.85 -24.22
CA ARG A 473 -0.05 -9.22 -23.96
C ARG A 473 0.94 -9.84 -22.99
N TYR A 474 0.48 -10.02 -21.77
CA TYR A 474 1.16 -10.76 -20.72
C TYR A 474 0.96 -12.26 -20.98
N ARG A 475 2.06 -13.01 -21.13
CA ARG A 475 2.09 -14.45 -21.39
C ARG A 475 2.19 -15.28 -20.12
N TYR A 476 2.73 -14.69 -19.04
CA TYR A 476 2.83 -15.34 -17.72
C TYR A 476 1.61 -15.09 -16.82
N LYS A 477 0.67 -14.26 -17.27
CA LYS A 477 -0.53 -13.88 -16.51
C LYS A 477 -1.48 -15.07 -16.26
N PRO A 478 -1.76 -15.44 -14.99
CA PRO A 478 -2.77 -16.43 -14.67
C PRO A 478 -4.20 -15.97 -15.01
N VAL A 479 -5.10 -16.93 -15.20
CA VAL A 479 -6.53 -16.67 -15.40
C VAL A 479 -7.10 -15.97 -14.16
N GLY A 480 -7.85 -14.88 -14.36
CA GLY A 480 -8.46 -14.10 -13.28
C GLY A 480 -7.53 -13.12 -12.56
N ALA A 481 -6.24 -13.06 -12.90
CA ALA A 481 -5.30 -12.16 -12.23
C ALA A 481 -5.52 -10.67 -12.57
N THR A 482 -5.27 -9.80 -11.59
CA THR A 482 -5.16 -8.34 -11.76
C THR A 482 -3.69 -7.92 -11.86
N GLU A 483 -3.46 -6.67 -12.25
CA GLU A 483 -2.10 -6.09 -12.23
C GLU A 483 -1.58 -5.91 -10.81
N ALA A 484 -2.45 -5.63 -9.84
CA ALA A 484 -2.08 -5.56 -8.43
C ALA A 484 -1.61 -6.92 -7.88
N ASP A 485 -2.19 -8.04 -8.31
CA ASP A 485 -1.83 -9.39 -7.84
C ASP A 485 -0.36 -9.74 -8.13
N ALA A 486 0.16 -9.28 -9.27
CA ALA A 486 1.55 -9.50 -9.67
C ALA A 486 2.53 -8.72 -8.78
N LEU A 487 2.14 -7.49 -8.40
CA LEU A 487 2.95 -6.65 -7.53
C LEU A 487 2.82 -7.09 -6.06
N GLU A 488 1.65 -7.60 -5.63
CA GLU A 488 1.45 -8.28 -4.34
C GLU A 488 2.34 -9.52 -4.24
N GLY A 489 2.35 -10.37 -5.27
CA GLY A 489 3.18 -11.57 -5.34
C GLY A 489 4.68 -11.28 -5.24
N PHE A 490 5.16 -10.26 -5.97
CA PHE A 490 6.54 -9.80 -5.87
C PHE A 490 6.90 -9.31 -4.46
N LEU A 491 6.07 -8.43 -3.87
CA LEU A 491 6.35 -7.85 -2.55
C LEU A 491 6.21 -8.84 -1.40
N ALA A 492 5.26 -9.77 -1.47
CA ALA A 492 5.14 -10.86 -0.52
C ALA A 492 6.41 -11.72 -0.52
N GLN A 493 6.90 -12.11 -1.70
CA GLN A 493 8.16 -12.86 -1.82
C GLN A 493 9.36 -12.02 -1.33
N ALA A 494 9.40 -10.72 -1.63
CA ALA A 494 10.44 -9.81 -1.14
C ALA A 494 10.49 -9.79 0.39
N ARG A 495 9.34 -9.60 1.05
CA ARG A 495 9.24 -9.53 2.51
C ARG A 495 9.59 -10.86 3.19
N THR A 496 9.28 -12.01 2.57
CA THR A 496 9.69 -13.32 3.10
C THR A 496 11.19 -13.61 2.96
N ARG A 497 11.88 -12.95 2.03
CA ARG A 497 13.29 -13.20 1.72
C ARG A 497 14.25 -12.24 2.45
N LEU A 498 13.85 -10.98 2.61
CA LEU A 498 14.67 -9.92 3.19
C LEU A 498 14.28 -9.66 4.65
N GLN A 499 15.24 -9.30 5.50
CA GLN A 499 15.04 -8.93 6.91
C GLN A 499 15.28 -7.43 7.18
N ILE A 500 16.08 -6.76 6.37
CA ILE A 500 16.23 -5.30 6.39
C ILE A 500 14.98 -4.57 5.85
N PRO A 501 14.84 -3.25 6.11
CA PRO A 501 13.76 -2.45 5.55
C PRO A 501 13.65 -2.55 4.02
N ILE A 502 12.41 -2.56 3.54
CA ILE A 502 12.04 -2.49 2.12
C ILE A 502 11.32 -1.17 1.85
N SER A 503 11.72 -0.48 0.80
CA SER A 503 11.04 0.71 0.28
C SER A 503 10.59 0.52 -1.18
N THR A 504 9.56 1.26 -1.59
CA THR A 504 9.05 1.23 -2.98
C THR A 504 8.73 2.61 -3.54
N ASP A 505 9.07 2.80 -4.80
CA ASP A 505 8.87 4.06 -5.51
C ASP A 505 7.49 4.07 -6.20
N LEU A 506 6.62 4.97 -5.74
CA LEU A 506 5.24 5.08 -6.21
C LEU A 506 5.04 6.35 -7.06
N TYR A 507 4.28 6.20 -8.15
CA TYR A 507 3.85 7.33 -8.97
C TYR A 507 2.93 8.23 -8.14
N GLY A 508 3.26 9.53 -8.02
CA GLY A 508 2.72 10.41 -6.97
C GLY A 508 1.19 10.39 -6.80
N PHE A 509 0.42 10.28 -7.89
CA PHE A 509 -1.05 10.18 -7.84
C PHE A 509 -1.59 8.96 -7.05
N HIS A 510 -0.91 7.82 -7.07
CA HIS A 510 -1.30 6.63 -6.28
C HIS A 510 -1.17 6.85 -4.77
N CYS A 511 -0.45 7.91 -4.36
CA CYS A 511 -0.28 8.33 -2.97
C CYS A 511 -1.23 9.48 -2.59
N TRP A 512 -2.10 9.91 -3.50
CA TRP A 512 -3.19 10.87 -3.26
C TRP A 512 -4.55 10.21 -3.18
N TYR A 513 -4.79 9.18 -4.02
CA TYR A 513 -6.02 8.40 -4.05
C TYR A 513 -5.73 7.04 -4.72
N GLN A 514 -6.54 6.03 -4.42
CA GLN A 514 -6.30 4.66 -4.84
C GLN A 514 -6.70 4.46 -6.31
N MET A 515 -5.71 4.53 -7.19
CA MET A 515 -5.78 4.04 -8.55
C MET A 515 -5.16 2.64 -8.63
N GLU A 516 -5.72 1.74 -9.44
CA GLU A 516 -5.08 0.45 -9.75
C GLU A 516 -4.76 0.32 -11.25
N GLY A 517 -5.67 0.74 -12.13
CA GLY A 517 -5.59 0.53 -13.58
C GLY A 517 -4.69 1.49 -14.37
N LEU A 518 -3.76 2.20 -13.74
CA LEU A 518 -2.75 3.03 -14.44
C LEU A 518 -1.36 2.38 -14.43
N THR A 519 -1.00 1.72 -13.33
CA THR A 519 0.36 1.20 -13.08
C THR A 519 0.35 -0.19 -12.42
N GLY A 520 -0.80 -0.68 -11.98
CA GLY A 520 -0.92 -1.82 -11.06
C GLY A 520 -0.64 -1.50 -9.58
N GLN A 521 -0.01 -0.36 -9.25
CA GLN A 521 0.40 -0.03 -7.88
C GLN A 521 -0.82 0.26 -6.99
N ASN A 522 -0.89 -0.35 -5.80
CA ASN A 522 -1.91 -0.05 -4.78
C ASN A 522 -1.20 0.18 -3.43
N ILE A 523 -1.31 1.40 -2.89
CA ILE A 523 -0.61 1.82 -1.66
C ILE A 523 -1.06 1.04 -0.41
N ARG A 524 -2.37 0.81 -0.19
CA ARG A 524 -2.89 0.01 0.94
C ARG A 524 -2.37 -1.44 0.90
N LEU A 525 -2.23 -2.00 -0.30
CA LEU A 525 -1.73 -3.34 -0.52
C LEU A 525 -0.20 -3.41 -0.33
N PHE A 526 0.54 -2.44 -0.88
CA PHE A 526 2.00 -2.40 -0.77
C PHE A 526 2.45 -2.24 0.69
N ALA A 527 1.78 -1.39 1.46
CA ALA A 527 2.18 -1.01 2.81
C ALA A 527 2.30 -2.18 3.81
N ARG A 528 1.59 -3.29 3.56
CA ARG A 528 1.70 -4.51 4.37
C ARG A 528 3.09 -5.14 4.27
N TYR A 529 3.69 -5.10 3.08
CA TYR A 529 4.91 -5.81 2.71
C TYR A 529 6.16 -4.92 2.73
N VAL A 530 6.00 -3.60 2.66
CA VAL A 530 7.10 -2.62 2.68
C VAL A 530 7.05 -1.79 3.95
N ASP A 531 8.20 -1.31 4.38
CA ASP A 531 8.32 -0.49 5.58
C ASP A 531 8.26 1.02 5.20
N VAL A 532 8.59 1.36 3.94
CA VAL A 532 8.58 2.74 3.43
C VAL A 532 7.88 2.85 2.07
N ILE A 533 7.01 3.85 1.93
CA ILE A 533 6.49 4.31 0.63
C ILE A 533 7.26 5.57 0.22
N CYS A 534 7.75 5.62 -1.02
CA CYS A 534 8.48 6.76 -1.60
C CYS A 534 7.69 7.43 -2.74
N PRO A 535 6.76 8.37 -2.45
CA PRO A 535 6.00 9.06 -3.49
C PRO A 535 6.84 10.00 -4.35
N MET A 536 6.67 9.92 -5.68
CA MET A 536 7.22 10.88 -6.64
C MET A 536 6.22 12.01 -6.91
N TYR A 537 6.15 13.00 -6.03
CA TYR A 537 5.18 14.11 -6.10
C TYR A 537 5.52 15.26 -7.08
N TYR A 538 6.70 15.25 -7.69
CA TYR A 538 7.26 16.28 -8.59
C TYR A 538 6.22 17.29 -9.16
N PRO A 539 6.11 18.53 -8.63
CA PRO A 539 4.99 19.42 -8.94
C PRO A 539 4.90 19.82 -10.43
N SER A 540 5.99 19.66 -11.18
CA SER A 540 6.02 19.76 -12.65
C SER A 540 5.18 18.72 -13.40
N HIS A 541 4.92 17.55 -12.79
CA HIS A 541 4.22 16.41 -13.41
C HIS A 541 2.71 16.43 -13.13
N PHE A 542 2.26 17.18 -12.12
CA PHE A 542 0.84 17.39 -11.83
C PHE A 542 0.28 18.47 -12.78
N PRO A 543 -0.94 18.34 -13.33
CA PRO A 543 -1.50 19.31 -14.27
C PRO A 543 -1.83 20.64 -13.58
N ALA A 544 -1.92 21.72 -14.37
CA ALA A 544 -2.23 23.06 -13.85
C ALA A 544 -3.63 23.14 -13.19
N SER A 545 -4.57 22.28 -13.59
CA SER A 545 -5.91 22.18 -12.99
C SER A 545 -5.90 21.58 -11.58
N PHE A 546 -4.87 20.82 -11.20
CA PHE A 546 -4.82 20.06 -9.94
C PHE A 546 -4.86 20.94 -8.69
N TYR A 547 -4.32 22.15 -8.80
CA TYR A 547 -4.39 23.20 -7.78
C TYR A 547 -4.11 24.54 -8.49
N PRO A 548 -5.14 25.31 -8.88
CA PRO A 548 -4.95 26.60 -9.51
C PRO A 548 -4.61 27.66 -8.45
N GLY A 549 -3.52 28.40 -8.65
CA GLY A 549 -3.02 29.38 -7.69
C GLY A 549 -1.55 29.73 -7.96
N ASP A 550 -0.85 30.21 -6.93
CA ASP A 550 0.62 30.34 -6.99
C ASP A 550 1.29 28.97 -7.11
N TYR A 551 2.46 28.92 -7.75
CA TYR A 551 3.19 27.69 -8.01
C TYR A 551 4.08 27.21 -6.86
N LEU A 552 4.55 28.11 -5.99
CA LEU A 552 5.36 27.79 -4.82
C LEU A 552 4.46 27.32 -3.67
N GLU A 553 3.32 27.99 -3.45
CA GLU A 553 2.25 27.51 -2.56
C GLU A 553 1.73 26.13 -3.00
N ARG A 554 1.48 25.94 -4.30
CA ARG A 554 1.11 24.65 -4.87
C ARG A 554 2.16 23.57 -4.62
N ALA A 555 3.44 23.91 -4.64
CA ALA A 555 4.52 22.96 -4.36
C ALA A 555 4.43 22.47 -2.92
N GLU A 556 4.27 23.38 -1.96
CA GLU A 556 4.11 23.07 -0.54
C GLU A 556 2.82 22.28 -0.25
N TYR A 557 1.69 22.68 -0.83
CA TYR A 557 0.45 21.92 -0.75
C TYR A 557 0.60 20.49 -1.31
N ILE A 558 1.31 20.32 -2.43
CA ILE A 558 1.47 19.01 -3.08
C ILE A 558 2.26 18.02 -2.21
N TYR A 559 3.30 18.47 -1.49
CA TYR A 559 4.02 17.57 -0.58
C TYR A 559 3.28 17.41 0.76
N ARG A 560 2.63 18.44 1.28
CA ARG A 560 1.90 18.38 2.56
C ARG A 560 0.67 17.49 2.47
N GLU A 561 -0.33 17.91 1.70
CA GLU A 561 -1.58 17.14 1.59
C GLU A 561 -1.34 15.78 0.94
N GLY A 562 -0.38 15.69 0.00
CA GLY A 562 0.04 14.41 -0.57
C GLY A 562 0.59 13.44 0.48
N SER A 563 1.54 13.87 1.31
CA SER A 563 2.16 12.99 2.32
C SER A 563 1.19 12.63 3.44
N PHE A 564 0.31 13.56 3.84
CA PHE A 564 -0.81 13.27 4.75
C PHE A 564 -1.72 12.19 4.17
N ARG A 565 -2.22 12.36 2.93
CA ARG A 565 -3.08 11.38 2.27
C ARG A 565 -2.39 10.03 2.12
N ALA A 566 -1.11 10.00 1.79
CA ALA A 566 -0.34 8.76 1.72
C ALA A 566 -0.28 8.03 3.07
N HIS A 567 -0.03 8.74 4.17
CA HIS A 567 -0.02 8.17 5.52
C HIS A 567 -1.41 7.63 5.94
N VAL A 568 -2.49 8.36 5.62
CA VAL A 568 -3.87 7.86 5.84
C VAL A 568 -4.15 6.60 4.99
N LEU A 569 -3.63 6.54 3.77
CA LEU A 569 -3.74 5.38 2.88
C LEU A 569 -2.81 4.20 3.26
N THR A 570 -1.78 4.40 4.08
CA THR A 570 -1.00 3.27 4.62
C THR A 570 -1.60 2.71 5.91
N GLU A 571 -2.58 3.37 6.53
CA GLU A 571 -3.17 2.95 7.83
C GLU A 571 -2.08 2.68 8.91
N GLY A 572 -0.96 3.42 8.84
CA GLY A 572 0.21 3.26 9.73
C GLY A 572 1.21 2.17 9.33
N GLU A 573 0.87 1.28 8.39
CA GLU A 573 1.69 0.11 7.99
C GLU A 573 3.01 0.47 7.29
N SER A 574 3.20 1.70 6.82
CA SER A 574 4.47 2.20 6.31
C SER A 574 4.65 3.68 6.59
N ILE A 575 5.91 4.09 6.80
CA ILE A 575 6.29 5.51 6.81
C ILE A 575 6.34 6.07 5.38
N ILE A 576 6.10 7.38 5.25
CA ILE A 576 6.14 8.09 3.97
C ILE A 576 7.48 8.85 3.87
N ARG A 577 8.23 8.64 2.78
CA ARG A 577 9.53 9.30 2.52
C ARG A 577 9.58 9.83 1.07
N PRO A 578 8.99 10.99 0.77
CA PRO A 578 8.79 11.44 -0.61
C PRO A 578 10.07 11.86 -1.33
N TYR A 579 10.05 11.69 -2.65
CA TYR A 579 11.07 12.23 -3.54
C TYR A 579 10.81 13.71 -3.84
N VAL A 580 11.70 14.57 -3.38
CA VAL A 580 11.66 16.04 -3.56
C VAL A 580 12.28 16.43 -4.91
N GLN A 581 11.61 17.31 -5.66
CA GLN A 581 12.05 17.73 -6.99
C GLN A 581 13.24 18.71 -6.89
N ALA A 582 14.47 18.17 -6.85
CA ALA A 582 15.71 18.94 -6.84
C ALA A 582 16.26 19.23 -8.25
N PHE A 583 15.38 19.31 -9.25
CA PHE A 583 15.65 19.68 -10.64
C PHE A 583 14.53 20.59 -11.18
N LEU A 584 14.78 21.22 -12.34
CA LEU A 584 13.84 22.11 -13.04
C LEU A 584 13.55 21.54 -14.44
N ILE A 585 12.28 21.59 -14.87
CA ILE A 585 11.85 21.15 -16.20
C ILE A 585 10.77 22.10 -16.78
N GLY A 586 10.72 22.19 -18.12
CA GLY A 586 9.70 22.98 -18.83
C GLY A 586 9.63 24.44 -18.38
N ARG A 587 8.50 24.85 -17.79
CA ARG A 587 8.28 26.24 -17.37
C ARG A 587 9.20 26.71 -16.23
N GLU A 588 9.71 25.77 -15.44
CA GLU A 588 10.56 25.99 -14.27
C GLU A 588 11.99 26.39 -14.62
N LEU A 589 12.44 26.09 -15.85
CA LEU A 589 13.76 26.49 -16.38
C LEU A 589 13.95 28.03 -16.46
N ARG A 590 12.89 28.80 -16.19
CA ARG A 590 12.88 30.26 -16.11
C ARG A 590 12.98 30.80 -14.68
N MET A 591 13.03 29.93 -13.66
CA MET A 591 13.22 30.33 -12.26
C MET A 591 14.63 30.89 -12.04
N THR A 592 14.71 32.03 -11.36
CA THR A 592 15.99 32.59 -10.90
C THR A 592 16.50 31.82 -9.67
N ALA A 593 17.77 32.03 -9.28
CA ALA A 593 18.37 31.31 -8.17
C ALA A 593 17.65 31.44 -6.81
N PRO A 594 17.12 32.62 -6.42
CA PRO A 594 16.24 32.71 -5.25
C PRO A 594 14.98 31.85 -5.41
N VAL A 595 14.28 31.98 -6.55
CA VAL A 595 12.99 31.30 -6.78
C VAL A 595 13.12 29.78 -6.82
N TYR A 596 14.17 29.21 -7.45
CA TYR A 596 14.36 27.75 -7.40
C TYR A 596 14.81 27.23 -6.04
N THR A 597 15.40 28.09 -5.18
CA THR A 597 15.77 27.73 -3.81
C THR A 597 14.52 27.73 -2.93
N GLU A 598 13.68 28.75 -3.04
CA GLU A 598 12.37 28.82 -2.38
C GLU A 598 11.45 27.67 -2.83
N TYR A 599 11.43 27.35 -4.13
CA TYR A 599 10.70 26.20 -4.67
C TYR A 599 11.18 24.85 -4.10
N LEU A 600 12.47 24.70 -3.82
CA LEU A 600 12.98 23.50 -3.13
C LEU A 600 12.50 23.49 -1.67
N LEU A 601 12.68 24.61 -0.97
CA LEU A 601 12.33 24.73 0.45
C LEU A 601 10.84 24.52 0.68
N LYS A 602 9.96 25.04 -0.17
CA LYS A 602 8.51 24.82 -0.14
C LYS A 602 8.11 23.35 -0.25
N GLN A 603 8.82 22.55 -1.04
CA GLN A 603 8.59 21.11 -1.11
C GLN A 603 9.06 20.38 0.16
N VAL A 604 10.20 20.82 0.73
CA VAL A 604 10.75 20.28 1.99
C VAL A 604 9.85 20.63 3.19
N THR A 605 9.42 21.90 3.33
CA THR A 605 8.48 22.30 4.39
C THR A 605 7.13 21.63 4.22
N GLY A 606 6.64 21.47 2.99
CA GLY A 606 5.44 20.70 2.69
C GLY A 606 5.52 19.27 3.21
N ALA A 607 6.60 18.55 2.89
CA ALA A 607 6.80 17.17 3.34
C ALA A 607 6.89 17.06 4.88
N LEU A 608 7.67 17.94 5.51
CA LEU A 608 7.89 17.95 6.96
C LEU A 608 6.69 18.47 7.78
N ALA A 609 5.74 19.15 7.14
CA ALA A 609 4.47 19.59 7.75
C ALA A 609 3.39 18.49 7.72
N SER A 610 3.79 17.22 7.71
CA SER A 610 2.92 16.03 7.65
C SER A 610 3.64 14.81 8.26
N PRO A 611 2.96 13.67 8.47
CA PRO A 611 3.55 12.46 9.08
C PRO A 611 4.59 11.70 8.22
N ALA A 612 5.42 12.42 7.46
CA ALA A 612 6.50 11.86 6.65
C ALA A 612 7.81 11.77 7.47
N ALA A 613 8.37 10.58 7.60
CA ALA A 613 9.59 10.30 8.36
C ALA A 613 10.83 10.30 7.44
N GLY A 614 11.05 11.42 6.76
CA GLY A 614 12.19 11.60 5.85
C GLY A 614 11.83 12.25 4.50
N PHE A 615 12.84 12.43 3.64
CA PHE A 615 12.67 12.74 2.22
C PHE A 615 13.94 12.40 1.44
N THR A 616 13.85 12.23 0.12
CA THR A 616 15.05 12.10 -0.74
C THR A 616 15.06 13.17 -1.83
N LEU A 617 16.12 13.97 -1.93
CA LEU A 617 16.30 14.90 -3.04
C LEU A 617 16.60 14.13 -4.32
N TRP A 618 15.73 14.25 -5.33
CA TRP A 618 15.95 13.64 -6.65
C TRP A 618 16.55 14.65 -7.64
N ASN A 619 17.73 14.32 -8.19
CA ASN A 619 18.22 14.95 -9.41
C ASN A 619 19.11 13.97 -10.20
N ASN A 620 18.63 13.49 -11.36
CA ASN A 620 19.37 12.56 -12.21
C ASN A 620 20.75 13.10 -12.68
N SER A 621 20.94 14.42 -12.77
CA SER A 621 22.26 15.01 -13.10
C SER A 621 23.28 14.95 -11.96
N ASN A 622 22.87 14.56 -10.74
CA ASN A 622 23.70 14.51 -9.53
C ASN A 622 24.34 15.89 -9.20
N ASN A 623 23.60 16.96 -9.48
CA ASN A 623 23.99 18.34 -9.25
C ASN A 623 22.87 19.08 -8.47
N TYR A 624 23.01 19.14 -7.15
CA TYR A 624 22.01 19.70 -6.23
C TYR A 624 22.07 21.23 -6.13
N TYR A 625 22.13 21.92 -7.27
CA TYR A 625 22.34 23.37 -7.37
C TYR A 625 21.24 24.23 -6.71
N MET A 626 20.05 23.66 -6.47
CA MET A 626 18.92 24.28 -5.77
C MET A 626 19.13 24.38 -4.26
N VAL A 627 20.06 23.60 -3.69
CA VAL A 627 20.48 23.69 -2.28
C VAL A 627 21.47 24.85 -2.12
N LYS A 628 20.95 26.09 -2.07
CA LYS A 628 21.75 27.30 -1.78
C LYS A 628 21.88 27.57 -0.29
N ASN A 629 20.77 27.41 0.44
CA ASN A 629 20.71 27.53 1.90
C ASN A 629 20.98 26.15 2.53
N SER A 630 21.40 26.11 3.81
CA SER A 630 21.51 24.83 4.52
C SER A 630 20.12 24.29 4.84
N LEU A 631 19.92 22.98 4.67
CA LEU A 631 18.66 22.32 5.05
C LEU A 631 18.57 22.05 6.57
N THR A 632 19.69 22.13 7.31
CA THR A 632 19.77 21.82 8.76
C THR A 632 18.84 22.65 9.64
N GLU A 633 18.41 23.83 9.18
CA GLU A 633 17.47 24.70 9.91
C GLU A 633 16.01 24.25 9.79
N TYR A 634 15.70 23.41 8.78
CA TYR A 634 14.37 22.90 8.47
C TYR A 634 14.16 21.47 8.97
N LEU A 635 15.23 20.69 9.08
CA LEU A 635 15.17 19.30 9.55
C LEU A 635 14.79 19.23 11.04
N PRO A 636 13.99 18.23 11.47
CA PRO A 636 13.82 17.91 12.88
C PRO A 636 15.18 17.74 13.56
N ARG A 637 15.34 18.38 14.72
CA ARG A 637 16.51 18.15 15.56
C ARG A 637 16.33 16.80 16.25
N PRO A 638 17.38 15.96 16.36
CA PRO A 638 17.28 14.78 17.22
C PRO A 638 16.88 15.22 18.63
N PRO A 639 16.04 14.45 19.34
CA PRO A 639 15.71 14.75 20.71
C PRO A 639 17.01 14.88 21.51
N ARG A 640 17.13 15.94 22.31
CA ARG A 640 18.24 16.05 23.26
C ARG A 640 18.17 14.83 24.17
N GLU A 641 19.27 14.10 24.29
CA GLU A 641 19.44 13.10 25.34
C GLU A 641 19.04 13.75 26.66
N THR A 642 17.98 13.24 27.28
CA THR A 642 17.66 13.59 28.65
C THR A 642 18.84 13.11 29.50
N PRO A 643 19.53 13.99 30.25
CA PRO A 643 20.61 13.55 31.11
C PRO A 643 20.05 12.49 32.06
N PRO A 644 20.77 11.37 32.30
CA PRO A 644 20.23 10.26 33.05
C PRO A 644 19.71 10.75 34.39
N VAL A 645 18.43 10.47 34.67
CA VAL A 645 17.78 10.91 35.90
C VAL A 645 18.54 10.31 37.07
N THR A 646 19.34 11.14 37.74
CA THR A 646 20.07 10.74 38.93
C THR A 646 19.05 10.24 39.94
N PRO A 647 19.10 8.96 40.36
CA PRO A 647 18.15 8.46 41.34
C PRO A 647 18.26 9.34 42.60
N PRO A 648 17.14 9.69 43.24
CA PRO A 648 17.18 10.48 44.47
C PRO A 648 18.06 9.76 45.50
N PRO A 649 18.89 10.48 46.28
CA PRO A 649 19.76 9.85 47.25
C PRO A 649 18.94 9.01 48.22
N LEU A 650 19.41 7.79 48.49
CA LEU A 650 18.76 6.88 49.43
C LEU A 650 18.63 7.60 50.78
N VAL A 651 17.39 7.78 51.23
CA VAL A 651 17.11 8.30 52.56
C VAL A 651 17.50 7.21 53.56
N GLU A 652 18.63 7.41 54.25
CA GLU A 652 19.05 6.51 55.31
C GLU A 652 17.96 6.47 56.40
N ALA A 653 17.46 5.27 56.69
CA ALA A 653 16.42 5.07 57.69
C ALA A 653 17.01 5.32 59.09
N THR A 654 16.82 6.52 59.62
CA THR A 654 17.23 6.89 60.98
C THR A 654 16.51 6.05 62.00
N THR A 655 17.19 5.03 62.54
CA THR A 655 16.67 4.19 63.62
C THR A 655 16.70 4.95 64.94
N GLU A 656 15.65 5.75 65.20
CA GLU A 656 15.43 6.31 66.53
C GLU A 656 15.22 5.19 67.55
N SER A 657 16.04 5.19 68.59
CA SER A 657 15.96 4.26 69.70
C SER A 657 16.11 5.03 71.01
N GLY A 658 15.04 5.10 71.81
CA GLY A 658 15.16 5.67 73.16
C GLY A 658 13.90 6.18 73.85
N ARG A 659 13.22 5.25 74.54
CA ARG A 659 12.31 5.45 75.70
C ARG A 659 10.87 5.89 75.40
#